data_AF-A0A314YCY1-F1
#
_entry.id   AF-A0A314YCY1-F1
#
_cell.length_a   1.000
_cell.length_b   1.000
_cell.length_c   1.000
_cell.angle_alpha   90.00
_cell.angle_beta   90.00
_cell.angle_gamma   90.00
#
_symmetry.space_group_name_H-M   'P 1'
#
loop_
_entity.id
_entity.type
_entity.pdbx_description
1 polymer ?
#
loop_
_entity_poly.entity_id
_entity_poly.type
_entity_poly.pdbx_seq_one_letter_code
_entity_poly.pdbx_strand_id
1 'polypeptide(L)'
;MEVTQVLLNAQAIDGTVRKHAEESLKQFQEQDLPLFLLSLSRELANEERPVESRKLAGLILKNALDAKEQHRKLDLVQRWLALETSVKTQIKMCLLQTLSSPVSDARSTTSQVIAKVAGIELPQKQWPELIGSLLSNIHQLPAHVKQATLETLGYLCEEVSPDVMDQDQVNKILTAVVQGMNASEGNNDVRLAATRALYNALGFAQANFSNDMERDYIMRVVCEATLSSEVKIRQAAFECLVSISSTYYEKLAPYMQDIFTITAKAVREDQEPVALQAIEFWSSICDEEIDILEDYAGRGPGSGRWDLEYCYGWGTCLGLVARTVGDDIVPLVLPFIEENITKPDWRQREAATYAFGSILEGPSANKLTPIVNVALTFMLSALTKDPNNHVKDTTAWTLGRIFEFLHGSTMDAPIITPANCQQIITVLLQSMKDVPNVAEKACGALYFLAQGYEDFGPSPPLAPFFQEIVQALLTVTHRADAGESRLRTAAYEALNEVVRCSSEETAPMVLQLVPVIMIELHKTLEGQKVASDEIERQSELQGLLCGCLQVIIQKLGSSEPTKYVFMQYADQIMGLFLRVFACRSATVHEEAMLAIGALAYTTGPDFAKYMPEFYKYLEMGLQNFEEYQICAVTVGVIGDICRAIEDKVLPYCDGIMTQLLKDLSSNQLHRSVKPPIFSCFGDSSCNRR
;
A
#
# COMPACT_ATOMS: atom_id res chain seq x y z
N MET A 1 30.25 -25.58 22.76
CA MET A 1 30.34 -25.12 21.36
C MET A 1 31.00 -23.75 21.37
N GLU A 2 32.01 -23.50 20.54
CA GLU A 2 32.61 -22.17 20.42
C GLU A 2 31.74 -21.33 19.47
N VAL A 3 30.79 -20.58 20.05
CA VAL A 3 29.72 -19.88 19.30
C VAL A 3 30.29 -18.87 18.31
N THR A 4 31.41 -18.21 18.63
CA THR A 4 32.09 -17.23 17.76
C THR A 4 32.35 -17.78 16.36
N GLN A 5 32.95 -18.98 16.23
CA GLN A 5 33.29 -19.52 14.92
C GLN A 5 32.05 -19.88 14.10
N VAL A 6 31.00 -20.38 14.76
CA VAL A 6 29.73 -20.69 14.08
C VAL A 6 29.06 -19.42 13.56
N LEU A 7 29.07 -18.33 14.35
CA LEU A 7 28.54 -17.03 13.94
C LEU A 7 29.33 -16.40 12.78
N LEU A 8 30.65 -16.56 12.76
CA LEU A 8 31.47 -16.11 11.63
C LEU A 8 31.19 -16.94 10.37
N ASN A 9 31.05 -18.26 10.51
CA ASN A 9 30.71 -19.15 9.39
C ASN A 9 29.31 -18.88 8.82
N ALA A 10 28.36 -18.47 9.66
CA ALA A 10 27.02 -18.05 9.23
C ALA A 10 27.03 -16.76 8.38
N GLN A 11 28.16 -16.05 8.31
CA GLN A 11 28.37 -14.87 7.48
C GLN A 11 29.26 -15.16 6.26
N ALA A 12 29.64 -16.42 6.04
CA ALA A 12 30.50 -16.80 4.94
C ALA A 12 29.82 -16.58 3.57
N ILE A 13 30.64 -16.19 2.58
CA ILE A 13 30.20 -16.06 1.18
C ILE A 13 29.83 -17.43 0.58
N ASP A 14 30.49 -18.50 1.05
CA ASP A 14 30.19 -19.86 0.66
C ASP A 14 28.85 -20.32 1.27
N GLY A 15 27.86 -20.54 0.39
CA GLY A 15 26.51 -20.96 0.78
C GLY A 15 26.46 -22.31 1.51
N THR A 16 27.43 -23.21 1.29
CA THR A 16 27.49 -24.50 1.98
C THR A 16 27.93 -24.34 3.43
N VAL A 17 28.98 -23.54 3.65
CA VAL A 17 29.49 -23.20 4.99
C VAL A 17 28.44 -22.45 5.79
N ARG A 18 27.78 -21.47 5.15
CA ARG A 18 26.70 -20.70 5.78
C ARG A 18 25.53 -21.59 6.20
N LYS A 19 25.03 -22.44 5.29
CA LYS A 19 23.90 -23.33 5.58
C LYS A 19 24.22 -24.29 6.74
N HIS A 20 25.43 -24.84 6.76
CA HIS A 20 25.85 -25.73 7.85
C HIS A 20 25.92 -25.00 9.20
N ALA A 21 26.37 -23.74 9.21
CA ALA A 21 26.39 -22.91 10.40
C ALA A 21 24.98 -22.56 10.88
N GLU A 22 24.06 -22.21 9.98
CA GLU A 22 22.64 -21.96 10.29
C GLU A 22 21.96 -23.21 10.88
N GLU A 23 22.19 -24.38 10.30
CA GLU A 23 21.70 -25.66 10.83
C GLU A 23 22.27 -25.96 12.22
N SER A 24 23.55 -25.68 12.45
CA SER A 24 24.20 -25.85 13.75
C SER A 24 23.61 -24.92 14.82
N LEU A 25 23.34 -23.66 14.47
CA LEU A 25 22.67 -22.70 15.37
C LEU A 25 21.25 -23.14 15.71
N LYS A 26 20.50 -23.62 14.70
CA LYS A 26 19.14 -24.14 14.89
C LYS A 26 19.14 -25.37 15.80
N GLN A 27 20.05 -26.32 15.58
CA GLN A 27 20.20 -27.49 16.45
C GLN A 27 20.54 -27.09 17.89
N PHE A 28 21.43 -26.12 18.09
CA PHE A 28 21.77 -25.66 19.44
C PHE A 28 20.56 -25.00 20.13
N GLN A 29 19.80 -24.17 19.40
CA GLN A 29 18.57 -23.56 19.90
C GLN A 29 17.52 -24.60 20.30
N GLU A 30 17.38 -25.68 19.54
CA GLU A 30 16.41 -26.77 19.81
C GLU A 30 16.84 -27.67 20.97
N GLN A 31 18.15 -27.87 21.17
CA GLN A 31 18.68 -28.71 22.24
C GLN A 31 18.65 -28.04 23.62
N ASP A 32 19.08 -26.78 23.71
CA ASP A 32 19.17 -26.04 24.98
C ASP A 32 18.98 -24.53 24.74
N LEU A 33 17.71 -24.13 24.66
CA LEU A 33 17.32 -22.73 24.46
C LEU A 33 17.89 -21.79 25.56
N PRO A 34 17.81 -22.10 26.87
CA PRO A 34 18.41 -21.26 27.91
C PRO A 34 19.90 -20.99 27.70
N LEU A 35 20.69 -22.05 27.44
CA LEU A 35 22.13 -21.92 27.24
C LEU A 35 22.46 -21.22 25.91
N PHE A 36 21.67 -21.46 24.86
CA PHE A 36 21.79 -20.78 23.57
C PHE A 36 21.66 -19.26 23.73
N LEU A 37 20.57 -18.79 24.34
CA LEU A 37 20.31 -17.35 24.54
C LEU A 37 21.37 -16.69 25.44
N LEU A 38 21.79 -17.40 26.50
CA LEU A 38 22.85 -16.92 27.38
C LEU A 38 24.21 -16.84 26.67
N SER A 39 24.52 -17.78 25.78
CA SER A 39 25.76 -17.77 25.01
C SER A 39 25.80 -16.60 24.03
N LEU A 40 24.68 -16.32 23.35
CA LEU A 40 24.57 -15.17 22.44
C LEU A 40 24.69 -13.83 23.18
N SER A 41 24.05 -13.69 24.34
CA SER A 41 24.15 -12.44 25.13
C SER A 41 25.55 -12.20 25.70
N ARG A 42 26.27 -13.25 26.10
CA ARG A 42 27.68 -13.17 26.51
C ARG A 42 28.61 -12.85 25.35
N GLU A 43 28.38 -13.43 24.17
CA GLU A 43 29.16 -13.12 22.97
C GLU A 43 29.00 -11.65 22.60
N LEU A 44 27.76 -11.14 22.59
CA LEU A 44 27.44 -9.73 22.34
C LEU A 44 28.11 -8.77 23.35
N ALA A 45 28.14 -9.14 24.64
CA ALA A 45 28.71 -8.34 25.71
C ALA A 45 30.24 -8.37 25.80
N ASN A 46 30.91 -9.33 25.14
CA ASN A 46 32.35 -9.48 25.24
C ASN A 46 33.09 -8.58 24.25
N GLU A 47 33.85 -7.61 24.77
CA GLU A 47 34.63 -6.65 23.98
C GLU A 47 35.80 -7.25 23.20
N GLU A 48 36.27 -8.44 23.58
CA GLU A 48 37.38 -9.13 22.89
C GLU A 48 36.91 -9.90 21.65
N ARG A 49 35.58 -10.03 21.46
CA ARG A 49 35.01 -10.77 20.33
C ARG A 49 34.90 -9.89 19.07
N PRO A 50 35.01 -10.49 17.87
CA PRO A 50 34.85 -9.76 16.61
C PRO A 50 33.51 -9.03 16.52
N VAL A 51 33.51 -7.82 15.96
CA VAL A 51 32.31 -6.96 15.86
C VAL A 51 31.20 -7.67 15.08
N GLU A 52 31.54 -8.39 14.02
CA GLU A 52 30.63 -9.14 13.16
C GLU A 52 29.97 -10.30 13.91
N SER A 53 30.72 -10.98 14.79
CA SER A 53 30.18 -12.04 15.67
C SER A 53 29.20 -11.44 16.67
N ARG A 54 29.58 -10.35 17.33
CA ARG A 54 28.75 -9.64 18.32
C ARG A 54 27.44 -9.16 17.71
N LYS A 55 27.51 -8.52 16.54
CA LYS A 55 26.34 -8.03 15.79
C LYS A 55 25.40 -9.18 15.43
N LEU A 56 25.93 -10.26 14.85
CA LEU A 56 25.09 -11.40 14.49
C LEU A 56 24.49 -12.08 15.73
N ALA A 57 25.25 -12.20 16.82
CA ALA A 57 24.75 -12.77 18.06
C ALA A 57 23.52 -12.01 18.59
N GLY A 58 23.59 -10.68 18.59
CA GLY A 58 22.46 -9.84 18.99
C GLY A 58 21.27 -9.90 18.01
N LEU A 59 21.51 -10.02 16.71
CA LEU A 59 20.43 -10.20 15.71
C LEU A 59 19.72 -11.54 15.89
N ILE A 60 20.46 -12.63 16.09
CA ILE A 60 19.87 -13.95 16.36
C ILE A 60 19.12 -13.92 17.70
N LEU A 61 19.68 -13.28 18.72
CA LEU A 61 19.01 -13.12 20.01
C LEU A 61 17.69 -12.34 19.87
N LYS A 62 17.67 -11.26 19.08
CA LYS A 62 16.45 -10.51 18.76
C LYS A 62 15.41 -11.40 18.04
N ASN A 63 15.84 -12.14 17.02
CA ASN A 63 14.96 -13.01 16.23
C ASN A 63 14.44 -14.23 17.03
N ALA A 64 15.08 -14.56 18.15
CA ALA A 64 14.58 -15.56 19.09
C ALA A 64 13.48 -15.02 20.02
N LEU A 65 13.22 -13.70 20.02
CA LEU A 65 12.24 -13.02 20.87
C LEU A 65 11.05 -12.47 20.07
N ASP A 66 11.20 -12.25 18.77
CA ASP A 66 10.21 -11.56 17.95
C ASP A 66 10.07 -12.18 16.55
N ALA A 67 8.87 -12.04 15.97
CA ALA A 67 8.58 -12.51 14.61
C ALA A 67 7.53 -11.60 13.96
N LYS A 68 7.58 -11.51 12.62
CA LYS A 68 6.56 -10.78 11.83
C LYS A 68 5.17 -11.42 11.95
N GLU A 69 5.12 -12.76 12.03
CA GLU A 69 3.88 -13.52 12.16
C GLU A 69 3.41 -13.52 13.61
N GLN A 70 2.20 -13.03 13.88
CA GLN A 70 1.67 -12.89 15.23
C GLN A 70 1.64 -14.21 16.01
N HIS A 71 1.27 -15.33 15.37
CA HIS A 71 1.22 -16.63 16.05
C HIS A 71 2.62 -17.08 16.49
N ARG A 72 3.62 -16.95 15.61
CA ARG A 72 5.00 -17.26 15.92
C ARG A 72 5.56 -16.34 17.01
N LYS A 73 5.21 -15.04 16.99
CA LYS A 73 5.58 -14.09 18.05
C LYS A 73 5.09 -14.60 19.41
N LEU A 74 3.81 -14.99 19.52
CA LEU A 74 3.25 -15.51 20.76
C LEU A 74 4.00 -16.74 21.28
N ASP A 75 4.36 -17.68 20.39
CA ASP A 75 5.13 -18.87 20.78
C ASP A 75 6.51 -18.51 21.32
N LEU A 76 7.22 -17.57 20.68
CA LEU A 76 8.52 -17.09 21.15
C LEU A 76 8.42 -16.38 22.51
N VAL A 77 7.39 -15.56 22.70
CA VAL A 77 7.09 -14.90 23.99
C VAL A 77 6.88 -15.93 25.10
N GLN A 78 6.08 -16.98 24.85
CA GLN A 78 5.85 -18.03 25.85
C GLN A 78 7.14 -18.80 26.17
N ARG A 79 7.98 -19.08 25.16
CA ARG A 79 9.28 -19.72 25.38
C ARG A 79 10.20 -18.86 26.25
N TRP A 80 10.25 -17.55 26.06
CA TRP A 80 11.01 -16.64 26.91
C TRP A 80 10.49 -16.63 28.35
N LEU A 81 9.17 -16.50 28.53
CA LEU A 81 8.55 -16.44 29.86
C LEU A 81 8.80 -17.72 30.66
N ALA A 82 8.86 -18.87 30.00
CA ALA A 82 9.14 -20.18 30.59
C ALA A 82 10.60 -20.37 31.05
N LEU A 83 11.53 -19.48 30.67
CA LEU A 83 12.93 -19.55 31.11
C LEU A 83 13.07 -19.30 32.62
N GLU A 84 14.09 -19.94 33.22
CA GLU A 84 14.46 -19.70 34.61
C GLU A 84 14.84 -18.23 34.87
N THR A 85 14.39 -17.68 36.00
CA THR A 85 14.67 -16.29 36.38
C THR A 85 16.18 -15.98 36.49
N SER A 86 16.99 -16.97 36.87
CA SER A 86 18.45 -16.87 36.95
C SER A 86 19.10 -16.59 35.59
N VAL A 87 18.62 -17.28 34.54
CA VAL A 87 19.09 -17.14 33.15
C VAL A 87 18.63 -15.79 32.60
N LYS A 88 17.35 -15.44 32.78
CA LYS A 88 16.81 -14.13 32.36
C LYS A 88 17.60 -12.99 32.99
N THR A 89 17.90 -13.07 34.29
CA THR A 89 18.69 -12.04 34.99
C THR A 89 20.11 -11.91 34.44
N GLN A 90 20.78 -13.02 34.13
CA GLN A 90 22.12 -12.98 33.51
C GLN A 90 22.09 -12.34 32.12
N ILE A 91 21.12 -12.72 31.28
CA ILE A 91 20.95 -12.13 29.94
C ILE A 91 20.74 -10.62 30.07
N LYS A 92 19.82 -10.19 30.94
CA LYS A 92 19.53 -8.77 31.20
C LYS A 92 20.76 -7.98 31.66
N MET A 93 21.58 -8.55 32.54
CA MET A 93 22.84 -7.91 32.96
C MET A 93 23.83 -7.77 31.81
N CYS A 94 24.02 -8.80 30.98
CA CYS A 94 24.88 -8.74 29.80
C CYS A 94 24.41 -7.66 28.82
N LEU A 95 23.10 -7.55 28.58
CA LEU A 95 22.52 -6.53 27.71
C LEU A 95 22.78 -5.12 28.26
N LEU A 96 22.46 -4.86 29.53
CA LEU A 96 22.69 -3.55 30.14
C LEU A 96 24.17 -3.15 30.17
N GLN A 97 25.07 -4.11 30.41
CA GLN A 97 26.51 -3.87 30.33
C GLN A 97 26.96 -3.48 28.91
N THR A 98 26.37 -4.10 27.87
CA THR A 98 26.75 -3.86 26.47
C THR A 98 26.38 -2.44 26.00
N LEU A 99 25.41 -1.78 26.63
CA LEU A 99 25.10 -0.37 26.33
C LEU A 99 26.29 0.57 26.57
N SER A 100 27.21 0.19 27.45
CA SER A 100 28.43 0.97 27.73
C SER A 100 29.59 0.67 26.77
N SER A 101 29.43 -0.30 25.86
CA SER A 101 30.45 -0.72 24.90
C SER A 101 30.93 0.45 24.03
N PRO A 102 32.23 0.56 23.68
CA PRO A 102 32.70 1.53 22.69
C PRO A 102 32.24 1.19 21.26
N VAL A 103 31.84 -0.06 20.97
CA VAL A 103 31.45 -0.51 19.63
C VAL A 103 29.99 -0.13 19.31
N SER A 104 29.80 0.73 18.29
CA SER A 104 28.46 1.22 17.90
C SER A 104 27.50 0.11 17.49
N ASP A 105 27.96 -0.85 16.68
CA ASP A 105 27.13 -1.96 16.19
C ASP A 105 26.63 -2.85 17.34
N ALA A 106 27.46 -3.08 18.36
CA ALA A 106 27.07 -3.82 19.55
C ALA A 106 26.00 -3.06 20.34
N ARG A 107 26.20 -1.76 20.59
CA ARG A 107 25.22 -0.92 21.32
C ARG A 107 23.86 -0.84 20.62
N SER A 108 23.83 -0.59 19.31
CA SER A 108 22.56 -0.47 18.56
C SER A 108 21.82 -1.81 18.52
N THR A 109 22.54 -2.92 18.31
CA THR A 109 21.93 -4.27 18.34
C THR A 109 21.40 -4.60 19.73
N THR A 110 22.16 -4.31 20.78
CA THR A 110 21.71 -4.47 22.18
C THR A 110 20.47 -3.64 22.49
N SER A 111 20.39 -2.39 22.00
CA SER A 111 19.24 -1.50 22.22
C SER A 111 17.95 -2.13 21.68
N GLN A 112 18.01 -2.72 20.49
CA GLN A 112 16.88 -3.46 19.90
C GLN A 112 16.50 -4.71 20.72
N VAL A 113 17.50 -5.49 21.17
CA VAL A 113 17.23 -6.68 22.00
C VAL A 113 16.59 -6.29 23.33
N ILE A 114 17.08 -5.23 23.99
CA ILE A 114 16.49 -4.73 25.25
C ILE A 114 15.04 -4.35 25.03
N ALA A 115 14.71 -3.62 23.96
CA ALA A 115 13.33 -3.26 23.65
C ALA A 115 12.43 -4.49 23.47
N LYS A 116 12.88 -5.53 22.73
CA LYS A 116 12.10 -6.77 22.58
C LYS A 116 11.91 -7.52 23.90
N VAL A 117 12.94 -7.63 24.73
CA VAL A 117 12.79 -8.23 26.08
C VAL A 117 11.84 -7.39 26.95
N ALA A 118 11.92 -6.06 26.88
CA ALA A 118 11.07 -5.16 27.63
C ALA A 118 9.60 -5.25 27.20
N GLY A 119 9.32 -5.38 25.90
CA GLY A 119 7.98 -5.65 25.37
C GLY A 119 7.36 -6.94 25.91
N ILE A 120 8.18 -7.91 26.32
CA ILE A 120 7.73 -9.15 26.97
C ILE A 120 7.59 -8.99 28.48
N GLU A 121 8.59 -8.43 29.15
CA GLU A 121 8.70 -8.46 30.62
C GLU A 121 8.03 -7.29 31.34
N LEU A 122 7.93 -6.10 30.73
CA LEU A 122 7.28 -4.96 31.38
C LEU A 122 5.78 -5.17 31.58
N PRO A 123 4.99 -5.69 30.61
CA PRO A 123 3.58 -6.02 30.83
C PRO A 123 3.38 -7.04 31.96
N GLN A 124 4.36 -7.93 32.16
CA GLN A 124 4.38 -8.95 33.21
C GLN A 124 5.01 -8.47 34.52
N LYS A 125 5.47 -7.21 34.59
CA LYS A 125 6.18 -6.61 35.73
C LYS A 125 7.43 -7.37 36.17
N GLN A 126 8.13 -8.03 35.24
CA GLN A 126 9.34 -8.85 35.51
C GLN A 126 10.67 -8.08 35.37
N TRP A 127 10.63 -6.82 34.89
CA TRP A 127 11.80 -5.95 34.77
C TRP A 127 11.57 -4.49 35.21
N PRO A 128 11.13 -4.24 36.46
CA PRO A 128 10.77 -2.89 36.92
C PRO A 128 11.97 -1.91 36.98
N GLU A 129 13.18 -2.41 37.16
CA GLU A 129 14.41 -1.61 37.31
C GLU A 129 14.93 -1.01 35.97
N LEU A 130 14.38 -1.43 34.83
CA LEU A 130 14.92 -1.11 33.49
C LEU A 130 14.96 0.40 33.24
N ILE A 131 13.83 1.08 33.41
CA ILE A 131 13.70 2.51 33.10
C ILE A 131 14.60 3.34 34.01
N GLY A 132 14.63 3.03 35.31
CA GLY A 132 15.52 3.69 36.27
C GLY A 132 17.00 3.51 35.91
N SER A 133 17.38 2.30 35.47
CA SER A 133 18.74 2.00 35.02
C SER A 133 19.13 2.81 33.77
N LEU A 134 18.24 2.85 32.77
CA LEU A 134 18.48 3.64 31.54
C LEU A 134 18.59 5.13 31.87
N LEU A 135 17.68 5.70 32.65
CA LEU A 135 17.72 7.12 33.01
C LEU A 135 19.00 7.50 33.77
N SER A 136 19.54 6.60 34.58
CA SER A 136 20.81 6.84 35.29
C SER A 136 22.02 6.99 34.35
N ASN A 137 21.96 6.39 33.15
CA ASN A 137 23.04 6.45 32.16
C ASN A 137 23.11 7.80 31.44
N ILE A 138 22.03 8.59 31.44
CA ILE A 138 21.97 9.87 30.72
C ILE A 138 22.93 10.90 31.31
N HIS A 139 23.16 10.83 32.62
CA HIS A 139 24.10 11.69 33.33
C HIS A 139 25.54 11.17 33.30
N GLN A 140 25.79 10.01 32.70
CA GLN A 140 27.14 9.44 32.62
C GLN A 140 27.93 10.06 31.46
N LEU A 141 29.22 10.23 31.69
CA LEU A 141 30.22 10.33 30.62
C LEU A 141 30.69 8.90 30.36
N PRO A 142 30.79 8.40 29.11
CA PRO A 142 30.93 9.13 27.83
C PRO A 142 29.67 9.26 26.95
N ALA A 143 29.73 10.12 25.92
CA ALA A 143 28.59 10.47 25.05
C ALA A 143 27.95 9.26 24.32
N HIS A 144 28.74 8.25 23.96
CA HIS A 144 28.23 7.06 23.27
C HIS A 144 27.25 6.23 24.13
N VAL A 145 27.37 6.31 25.46
CA VAL A 145 26.46 5.66 26.41
C VAL A 145 25.13 6.40 26.44
N LYS A 146 25.15 7.74 26.46
CA LYS A 146 23.95 8.58 26.34
C LYS A 146 23.20 8.29 25.04
N GLN A 147 23.93 8.24 23.92
CA GLN A 147 23.38 7.93 22.60
C GLN A 147 22.65 6.58 22.61
N ALA A 148 23.30 5.51 23.05
CA ALA A 148 22.69 4.18 23.09
C ALA A 148 21.53 4.07 24.07
N THR A 149 21.60 4.81 25.19
CA THR A 149 20.51 4.88 26.16
C THR A 149 19.27 5.54 25.55
N LEU A 150 19.44 6.68 24.86
CA LEU A 150 18.34 7.37 24.17
C LEU A 150 17.76 6.52 23.03
N GLU A 151 18.61 5.85 22.25
CA GLU A 151 18.18 4.89 21.22
C GLU A 151 17.37 3.74 21.83
N THR A 152 17.81 3.19 22.97
CA THR A 152 17.07 2.16 23.71
C THR A 152 15.72 2.67 24.21
N LEU A 153 15.65 3.89 24.74
CA LEU A 153 14.40 4.50 25.17
C LEU A 153 13.43 4.71 23.99
N GLY A 154 13.95 5.14 22.83
CA GLY A 154 13.17 5.24 21.60
C GLY A 154 12.58 3.90 21.17
N TYR A 155 13.38 2.83 21.12
CA TYR A 155 12.88 1.50 20.78
C TYR A 155 11.92 0.94 21.85
N LEU A 156 12.10 1.30 23.11
CA LEU A 156 11.19 0.93 24.19
C LEU A 156 9.80 1.51 23.95
N CYS A 157 9.72 2.80 23.59
CA CYS A 157 8.45 3.45 23.26
C CYS A 157 7.83 2.89 21.97
N GLU A 158 8.61 2.35 21.04
CA GLU A 158 8.05 1.70 19.85
C GLU A 158 7.45 0.32 20.16
N GLU A 159 8.09 -0.46 21.04
CA GLU A 159 7.70 -1.86 21.30
C GLU A 159 6.63 -2.02 22.40
N VAL A 160 6.62 -1.13 23.38
CA VAL A 160 5.76 -1.25 24.57
C VAL A 160 4.46 -0.46 24.35
N SER A 161 3.33 -0.97 24.85
CA SER A 161 2.08 -0.21 24.84
C SER A 161 2.10 0.91 25.90
N PRO A 162 1.54 2.10 25.62
CA PRO A 162 1.38 3.18 26.60
C PRO A 162 0.76 2.76 27.93
N ASP A 163 -0.16 1.78 27.92
CA ASP A 163 -0.87 1.31 29.11
C ASP A 163 0.02 0.55 30.12
N VAL A 164 1.21 0.12 29.68
CA VAL A 164 2.13 -0.69 30.51
C VAL A 164 2.96 0.20 31.44
N MET A 165 3.19 1.45 31.06
CA MET A 165 4.08 2.38 31.76
C MET A 165 3.25 3.40 32.52
N ASP A 166 3.66 3.70 33.76
CA ASP A 166 3.00 4.75 34.53
C ASP A 166 3.40 6.15 34.04
N GLN A 167 2.56 7.16 34.33
CA GLN A 167 2.78 8.52 33.84
C GLN A 167 4.07 9.15 34.38
N ASP A 168 4.53 8.78 35.57
CA ASP A 168 5.79 9.30 36.13
C ASP A 168 7.00 8.78 35.33
N GLN A 169 6.98 7.50 34.93
CA GLN A 169 7.98 6.94 34.03
C GLN A 169 7.97 7.62 32.67
N VAL A 170 6.79 7.84 32.07
CA VAL A 170 6.66 8.55 30.79
C VAL A 170 7.23 9.96 30.89
N ASN A 171 6.89 10.72 31.93
CA ASN A 171 7.39 12.08 32.14
C ASN A 171 8.92 12.11 32.25
N LYS A 172 9.51 11.14 32.97
CA LYS A 172 10.97 11.03 33.11
C LYS A 172 11.65 10.72 31.78
N ILE A 173 11.07 9.83 30.96
CA ILE A 173 11.59 9.49 29.64
C ILE A 173 11.53 10.70 28.71
N LEU A 174 10.39 11.39 28.63
CA LEU A 174 10.26 12.58 27.81
C LEU A 174 11.21 13.69 28.25
N THR A 175 11.37 13.91 29.55
CA THR A 175 12.34 14.88 30.09
C THR A 175 13.76 14.56 29.63
N ALA A 176 14.16 13.28 29.76
CA ALA A 176 15.46 12.78 29.33
C ALA A 176 15.70 12.97 27.82
N VAL A 177 14.70 12.62 27.01
CA VAL A 177 14.75 12.74 25.55
C VAL A 177 14.83 14.21 25.13
N VAL A 178 13.94 15.07 25.63
CA VAL A 178 13.93 16.49 25.28
C VAL A 178 15.19 17.21 25.76
N GLN A 179 15.74 16.82 26.93
CA GLN A 179 17.04 17.32 27.38
C GLN A 179 18.19 16.91 26.42
N GLY A 180 18.17 15.68 25.91
CA GLY A 180 19.15 15.19 24.94
C GLY A 180 19.09 15.91 23.58
N MET A 181 17.92 16.46 23.20
CA MET A 181 17.74 17.22 21.95
C MET A 181 18.27 18.66 22.02
N ASN A 182 18.34 19.22 23.24
CA ASN A 182 18.66 20.62 23.48
C ASN A 182 19.97 21.04 22.79
N ALA A 183 20.01 22.27 22.26
CA ALA A 183 21.20 22.85 21.64
C ALA A 183 22.43 22.92 22.59
N SER A 184 22.22 22.83 23.91
CA SER A 184 23.31 22.73 24.88
C SER A 184 24.08 21.40 24.86
N GLU A 185 23.50 20.32 24.30
CA GLU A 185 24.21 19.04 24.14
C GLU A 185 25.20 19.14 22.97
N GLY A 186 26.50 19.08 23.29
CA GLY A 186 27.56 19.31 22.31
C GLY A 186 27.77 18.17 21.32
N ASN A 187 27.22 16.98 21.60
CA ASN A 187 27.36 15.82 20.72
C ASN A 187 26.15 15.65 19.78
N ASN A 188 26.40 15.76 18.47
CA ASN A 188 25.36 15.65 17.44
C ASN A 188 24.73 14.24 17.34
N ASP A 189 25.47 13.17 17.64
CA ASP A 189 24.92 11.81 17.63
C ASP A 189 23.94 11.60 18.79
N VAL A 190 24.23 12.19 19.96
CA VAL A 190 23.32 12.20 21.12
C VAL A 190 22.05 12.97 20.78
N ARG A 191 22.18 14.17 20.20
CA ARG A 191 21.03 14.99 19.77
C ARG A 191 20.17 14.28 18.72
N LEU A 192 20.79 13.61 17.75
CA LEU A 192 20.10 12.83 16.73
C LEU A 192 19.34 11.63 17.35
N ALA A 193 20.01 10.87 18.23
CA ALA A 193 19.38 9.74 18.93
C ALA A 193 18.20 10.21 19.79
N ALA A 194 18.34 11.34 20.49
CA ALA A 194 17.27 11.96 21.26
C ALA A 194 16.09 12.37 20.36
N THR A 195 16.35 13.02 19.23
CA THR A 195 15.29 13.48 18.31
C THR A 195 14.49 12.28 17.76
N ARG A 196 15.17 11.21 17.37
CA ARG A 196 14.50 9.96 16.95
C ARG A 196 13.75 9.26 18.08
N ALA A 197 14.31 9.30 19.29
CA ALA A 197 13.63 8.76 20.46
C ALA A 197 12.35 9.55 20.78
N LEU A 198 12.33 10.87 20.57
CA LEU A 198 11.11 11.66 20.72
C LEU A 198 10.04 11.21 19.74
N TYR A 199 10.38 11.06 18.45
CA TYR A 199 9.44 10.56 17.43
C TYR A 199 8.74 9.28 17.89
N ASN A 200 9.49 8.28 18.37
CA ASN A 200 8.91 7.04 18.89
C ASN A 200 8.14 7.22 20.21
N ALA A 201 8.51 8.20 21.03
CA ALA A 201 7.88 8.48 22.33
C ALA A 201 6.60 9.34 22.22
N LEU A 202 6.30 9.92 21.05
CA LEU A 202 5.12 10.76 20.86
C LEU A 202 3.83 10.02 21.21
N GLY A 203 3.70 8.72 20.89
CA GLY A 203 2.51 7.93 21.28
C GLY A 203 2.25 7.85 22.79
N PHE A 204 3.25 8.16 23.63
CA PHE A 204 3.13 8.17 25.09
C PHE A 204 2.86 9.57 25.65
N ALA A 205 3.04 10.63 24.85
CA ALA A 205 3.07 12.01 25.32
C ALA A 205 1.68 12.65 25.46
N GLN A 206 0.59 11.88 25.44
CA GLN A 206 -0.78 12.40 25.44
C GLN A 206 -1.08 13.33 26.63
N ALA A 207 -0.70 12.91 27.84
CA ALA A 207 -0.88 13.71 29.04
C ALA A 207 0.02 14.96 29.03
N ASN A 208 1.23 14.84 28.47
CA ASN A 208 2.20 15.92 28.37
C ASN A 208 1.74 17.00 27.38
N PHE A 209 1.21 16.61 26.22
CA PHE A 209 0.62 17.54 25.25
C PHE A 209 -0.69 18.18 25.74
N SER A 210 -1.37 17.55 26.70
CA SER A 210 -2.53 18.13 27.38
C SER A 210 -2.14 19.20 28.41
N ASN A 211 -0.88 19.24 28.85
CA ASN A 211 -0.35 20.27 29.74
C ASN A 211 0.39 21.35 28.93
N ASP A 212 -0.13 22.57 28.95
CA ASP A 212 0.39 23.69 28.16
C ASP A 212 1.90 23.93 28.38
N MET A 213 2.38 23.86 29.63
CA MET A 213 3.79 24.12 29.94
C MET A 213 4.71 23.05 29.37
N GLU A 214 4.31 21.78 29.43
CA GLU A 214 5.09 20.66 28.93
C GLU A 214 5.06 20.62 27.40
N ARG A 215 3.88 20.87 26.81
CA ARG A 215 3.70 21.02 25.36
C ARG A 215 4.56 22.14 24.80
N ASP A 216 4.51 23.33 25.40
CA ASP A 216 5.32 24.49 24.98
C ASP A 216 6.82 24.15 25.00
N TYR A 217 7.26 23.42 26.03
CA TYR A 217 8.65 23.01 26.16
C TYR A 217 9.07 22.02 25.06
N ILE A 218 8.25 20.99 24.80
CA ILE A 218 8.50 20.01 23.73
C ILE A 218 8.53 20.73 22.37
N MET A 219 7.50 21.51 22.05
CA MET A 219 7.38 22.23 20.77
C MET A 219 8.55 23.17 20.54
N ARG A 220 8.96 23.92 21.56
CA ARG A 220 10.12 24.80 21.45
C ARG A 220 11.39 24.02 21.12
N VAL A 221 11.66 22.91 21.80
CA VAL A 221 12.88 22.11 21.56
C VAL A 221 12.86 21.44 20.18
N VAL A 222 11.70 20.98 19.72
CA VAL A 222 11.54 20.45 18.36
C VAL A 222 11.79 21.54 17.31
N CYS A 223 11.17 22.72 17.45
CA CYS A 223 11.37 23.85 16.55
C CYS A 223 12.81 24.41 16.59
N GLU A 224 13.50 24.36 17.73
CA GLU A 224 14.92 24.70 17.78
C GLU A 224 15.78 23.65 17.03
N ALA A 225 15.41 22.37 17.12
CA ALA A 225 16.12 21.28 16.44
C ALA A 225 15.97 21.33 14.91
N THR A 226 14.86 21.83 14.37
CA THR A 226 14.69 22.07 12.92
C THR A 226 15.62 23.14 12.37
N LEU A 227 16.22 23.96 13.24
CA LEU A 227 17.21 24.99 12.88
C LEU A 227 18.66 24.53 13.10
N SER A 228 18.88 23.26 13.45
CA SER A 228 20.22 22.69 13.67
C SER A 228 21.10 22.81 12.42
N SER A 229 22.42 22.98 12.60
CA SER A 229 23.37 22.94 11.48
C SER A 229 23.46 21.55 10.83
N GLU A 230 23.18 20.48 11.58
CA GLU A 230 23.21 19.10 11.09
C GLU A 230 21.92 18.69 10.38
N VAL A 231 22.04 18.27 9.12
CA VAL A 231 20.92 17.87 8.25
C VAL A 231 20.10 16.74 8.86
N LYS A 232 20.77 15.71 9.42
CA LYS A 232 20.11 14.54 10.01
C LYS A 232 19.23 14.92 11.21
N ILE A 233 19.66 15.91 12.00
CA ILE A 233 18.88 16.40 13.14
C ILE A 233 17.69 17.20 12.64
N ARG A 234 17.88 18.09 11.65
CA ARG A 234 16.76 18.83 11.04
C ARG A 234 15.70 17.89 10.47
N GLN A 235 16.12 16.90 9.68
CA GLN A 235 15.21 15.91 9.11
C GLN A 235 14.42 15.18 10.20
N ALA A 236 15.09 14.64 11.22
CA ALA A 236 14.41 13.95 12.33
C ALA A 236 13.48 14.88 13.12
N ALA A 237 13.82 16.17 13.26
CA ALA A 237 12.97 17.14 13.93
C ALA A 237 11.70 17.47 13.12
N PHE A 238 11.81 17.55 11.78
CA PHE A 238 10.62 17.66 10.93
C PHE A 238 9.79 16.37 10.92
N GLU A 239 10.40 15.18 10.97
CA GLU A 239 9.69 13.91 11.21
C GLU A 239 8.89 13.95 12.53
N CYS A 240 9.46 14.51 13.60
CA CYS A 240 8.69 14.76 14.84
C CYS A 240 7.53 15.73 14.61
N LEU A 241 7.72 16.84 13.89
CA LEU A 241 6.63 17.79 13.61
C LEU A 241 5.48 17.15 12.82
N VAL A 242 5.80 16.32 11.83
CA VAL A 242 4.82 15.55 11.03
C VAL A 242 3.99 14.63 11.94
N SER A 243 4.66 13.86 12.80
CA SER A 243 3.98 12.98 13.76
C SER A 243 3.15 13.74 14.80
N ILE A 244 3.65 14.90 15.24
CA ILE A 244 2.89 15.80 16.12
C ILE A 244 1.64 16.35 15.40
N SER A 245 1.72 16.70 14.11
CA SER A 245 0.54 17.20 13.38
C SER A 245 -0.58 16.20 13.27
N SER A 246 -0.28 14.92 13.00
CA SER A 246 -1.31 13.89 12.93
C SER A 246 -1.80 13.43 14.30
N THR A 247 -0.93 13.41 15.31
CA THR A 247 -1.32 12.90 16.66
C THR A 247 -1.99 13.99 17.53
N TYR A 248 -1.58 15.25 17.37
CA TYR A 248 -1.92 16.35 18.26
C TYR A 248 -2.47 17.58 17.53
N TYR A 249 -3.14 17.37 16.39
CA TYR A 249 -3.69 18.41 15.52
C TYR A 249 -4.36 19.56 16.30
N GLU A 250 -5.31 19.24 17.17
CA GLU A 250 -6.08 20.21 17.97
C GLU A 250 -5.23 21.15 18.84
N LYS A 251 -3.99 20.75 19.16
CA LYS A 251 -3.09 21.51 20.04
C LYS A 251 -2.12 22.40 19.28
N LEU A 252 -2.11 22.35 17.95
CA LEU A 252 -1.10 23.04 17.13
C LEU A 252 -1.37 24.53 16.90
N ALA A 253 -2.60 24.99 17.04
CA ALA A 253 -3.00 26.36 16.71
C ALA A 253 -2.05 27.46 17.25
N PRO A 254 -1.56 27.41 18.51
CA PRO A 254 -0.64 28.42 19.04
C PRO A 254 0.72 28.49 18.35
N TYR A 255 1.18 27.38 17.75
CA TYR A 255 2.52 27.25 17.18
C TYR A 255 2.53 27.41 15.65
N MET A 256 1.36 27.46 15.02
CA MET A 256 1.22 27.35 13.56
C MET A 256 1.98 28.45 12.80
N GLN A 257 2.05 29.67 13.33
CA GLN A 257 2.78 30.78 12.70
C GLN A 257 4.30 30.53 12.67
N ASP A 258 4.84 29.97 13.76
CA ASP A 258 6.27 29.64 13.86
C ASP A 258 6.58 28.42 12.98
N ILE A 259 5.71 27.40 13.02
CA ILE A 259 5.82 26.21 12.17
C ILE A 259 5.76 26.59 10.68
N PHE A 260 4.86 27.49 10.29
CA PHE A 260 4.81 28.01 8.92
C PHE A 260 6.12 28.67 8.52
N THR A 261 6.70 29.49 9.40
CA THR A 261 7.96 30.17 9.11
C THR A 261 9.10 29.19 8.88
N ILE A 262 9.24 28.17 9.72
CA ILE A 262 10.31 27.17 9.59
C ILE A 262 10.09 26.22 8.41
N THR A 263 8.85 25.77 8.17
CA THR A 263 8.52 24.87 7.04
C THR A 263 8.67 25.60 5.71
N ALA A 264 8.16 26.82 5.58
CA ALA A 264 8.31 27.62 4.35
C ALA A 264 9.78 27.93 4.03
N LYS A 265 10.60 28.19 5.05
CA LYS A 265 12.05 28.33 4.87
C LYS A 265 12.68 27.01 4.41
N ALA A 266 12.34 25.90 5.05
CA ALA A 266 12.89 24.59 4.72
C ALA A 266 12.61 24.18 3.27
N VAL A 267 11.37 24.39 2.80
CA VAL A 267 10.96 24.09 1.43
C VAL A 267 11.73 24.90 0.38
N ARG A 268 12.11 26.15 0.70
CA ARG A 268 12.78 27.05 -0.26
C ARG A 268 14.30 26.94 -0.25
N GLU A 269 14.90 26.73 0.91
CA GLU A 269 16.33 26.98 1.13
C GLU A 269 17.10 25.75 1.66
N ASP A 270 16.42 24.70 2.15
CA ASP A 270 17.09 23.55 2.76
C ASP A 270 17.36 22.42 1.76
N GLN A 271 18.02 21.36 2.23
CA GLN A 271 18.30 20.16 1.44
C GLN A 271 17.04 19.34 1.22
N GLU A 272 16.99 18.65 0.08
CA GLU A 272 15.83 17.86 -0.36
C GLU A 272 15.23 16.95 0.73
N PRO A 273 15.99 16.17 1.53
CA PRO A 273 15.39 15.33 2.58
C PRO A 273 14.65 16.12 3.66
N VAL A 274 15.07 17.36 3.94
CA VAL A 274 14.44 18.24 4.94
C VAL A 274 13.24 18.96 4.33
N ALA A 275 13.38 19.44 3.08
CA ALA A 275 12.29 20.06 2.34
C ALA A 275 11.10 19.11 2.16
N LEU A 276 11.36 17.83 1.87
CA LEU A 276 10.32 16.80 1.77
C LEU A 276 9.54 16.64 3.07
N GLN A 277 10.21 16.60 4.23
CA GLN A 277 9.50 16.50 5.52
C GLN A 277 8.71 17.77 5.87
N ALA A 278 9.18 18.95 5.43
CA ALA A 278 8.44 20.18 5.59
C ALA A 278 7.17 20.23 4.71
N ILE A 279 7.21 19.61 3.52
CA ILE A 279 6.02 19.42 2.67
C ILE A 279 5.09 18.39 3.28
N GLU A 280 5.64 17.29 3.78
CA GLU A 280 4.87 16.22 4.43
C GLU A 280 4.07 16.72 5.63
N PHE A 281 4.60 17.69 6.39
CA PHE A 281 3.86 18.36 7.45
C PHE A 281 2.56 18.98 6.91
N TRP A 282 2.61 19.69 5.79
CA TRP A 282 1.42 20.30 5.19
C TRP A 282 0.48 19.27 4.58
N SER A 283 1.00 18.18 4.00
CA SER A 283 0.19 17.04 3.57
C SER A 283 -0.58 16.44 4.75
N SER A 284 0.08 16.20 5.89
CA SER A 284 -0.54 15.68 7.11
C SER A 284 -1.63 16.61 7.64
N ILE A 285 -1.40 17.93 7.66
CA ILE A 285 -2.42 18.91 8.06
C ILE A 285 -3.64 18.85 7.11
N CYS A 286 -3.42 18.70 5.81
CA CYS A 286 -4.52 18.61 4.85
C CYS A 286 -5.33 17.32 5.03
N ASP A 287 -4.68 16.18 5.28
CA ASP A 287 -5.36 14.91 5.55
C ASP A 287 -6.27 15.02 6.79
N GLU A 288 -5.76 15.56 7.91
CA GLU A 288 -6.56 15.75 9.13
C GLU A 288 -7.75 16.69 8.89
N GLU A 289 -7.55 17.80 8.18
CA GLU A 289 -8.63 18.73 7.86
C GLU A 289 -9.69 18.12 6.92
N ILE A 290 -9.27 17.31 5.95
CA ILE A 290 -10.19 16.58 5.06
C ILE A 290 -11.02 15.59 5.86
N ASP A 291 -10.40 14.80 6.74
CA ASP A 291 -11.10 13.86 7.61
C ASP A 291 -12.16 14.58 8.46
N ILE A 292 -11.81 15.74 9.04
CA ILE A 292 -12.75 16.58 9.80
C ILE A 292 -13.91 17.06 8.90
N LEU A 293 -13.63 17.53 7.68
CA LEU A 293 -14.64 18.01 6.74
C LEU A 293 -15.60 16.88 6.30
N GLU A 294 -15.09 15.68 6.07
CA GLU A 294 -15.87 14.51 5.68
C GLU A 294 -16.81 14.04 6.82
N ASP A 295 -16.32 14.06 8.07
CA ASP A 295 -17.11 13.77 9.27
C ASP A 295 -18.27 14.78 9.44
N TYR A 296 -18.00 16.09 9.25
CA TYR A 296 -19.04 17.12 9.28
C TYR A 296 -20.06 16.99 8.13
N ALA A 297 -19.62 16.51 6.97
CA ALA A 297 -20.48 16.28 5.81
C ALA A 297 -21.36 15.03 5.93
N GLY A 298 -21.22 14.24 7.01
CA GLY A 298 -22.01 13.03 7.25
C GLY A 298 -21.69 11.88 6.29
N ARG A 299 -20.54 11.92 5.62
CA ARG A 299 -20.01 10.79 4.84
C ARG A 299 -19.22 9.92 5.81
N GLY A 300 -19.76 8.74 6.16
CA GLY A 300 -19.07 7.81 7.05
C GLY A 300 -17.70 7.38 6.48
N PRO A 301 -16.77 6.91 7.33
CA PRO A 301 -15.43 6.53 6.88
C PRO A 301 -15.53 5.30 5.98
N GLY A 302 -15.37 5.46 4.67
CA GLY A 302 -15.62 4.35 3.75
C GLY A 302 -15.44 4.56 2.25
N SER A 303 -15.19 5.77 1.73
CA SER A 303 -14.82 5.94 0.32
C SER A 303 -13.32 5.79 0.11
N GLY A 304 -12.87 4.55 -0.04
CA GLY A 304 -11.72 4.18 -0.87
C GLY A 304 -10.38 4.90 -0.61
N ARG A 305 -9.78 4.66 0.56
CA ARG A 305 -8.33 4.91 0.77
C ARG A 305 -7.52 3.79 0.10
N TRP A 306 -7.38 3.84 -1.24
CA TRP A 306 -6.49 2.93 -1.97
C TRP A 306 -5.74 3.67 -3.09
N ASP A 307 -4.42 3.46 -3.12
CA ASP A 307 -3.44 3.78 -4.16
C ASP A 307 -2.95 5.24 -4.36
N LEU A 308 -2.39 5.86 -3.31
CA LEU A 308 -1.48 7.02 -3.45
C LEU A 308 -0.09 6.84 -2.83
N GLU A 309 0.25 5.63 -2.42
CA GLU A 309 1.63 5.31 -2.04
C GLU A 309 2.45 5.06 -3.31
N TYR A 310 3.46 5.89 -3.55
CA TYR A 310 4.38 5.92 -4.71
C TYR A 310 3.93 6.74 -5.93
N CYS A 311 3.96 8.08 -5.83
CA CYS A 311 4.59 8.95 -6.83
C CYS A 311 4.74 10.41 -6.33
N TYR A 312 6.00 10.83 -6.14
CA TYR A 312 6.50 12.22 -6.08
C TYR A 312 5.78 13.21 -5.15
N GLY A 313 6.34 13.41 -3.94
CA GLY A 313 5.87 14.28 -2.85
C GLY A 313 5.82 15.80 -3.10
N TRP A 314 5.43 16.24 -4.29
CA TRP A 314 5.07 17.64 -4.58
C TRP A 314 3.67 17.75 -5.20
N GLY A 315 3.20 16.73 -5.93
CA GLY A 315 1.85 16.70 -6.51
C GLY A 315 0.75 16.27 -5.57
N THR A 316 1.10 15.46 -4.57
CA THR A 316 0.21 15.02 -3.51
C THR A 316 -0.18 16.21 -2.63
N CYS A 317 0.78 17.01 -2.18
CA CYS A 317 0.50 18.14 -1.28
C CYS A 317 -0.39 19.19 -1.95
N LEU A 318 -0.13 19.59 -3.21
CA LEU A 318 -0.97 20.57 -3.89
C LEU A 318 -2.41 20.08 -4.10
N GLY A 319 -2.58 18.79 -4.45
CA GLY A 319 -3.91 18.17 -4.57
C GLY A 319 -4.65 18.10 -3.23
N LEU A 320 -3.94 17.72 -2.16
CA LEU A 320 -4.49 17.73 -0.80
C LEU A 320 -4.92 19.14 -0.38
N VAL A 321 -4.06 20.15 -0.59
CA VAL A 321 -4.40 21.55 -0.33
C VAL A 321 -5.64 21.97 -1.12
N ALA A 322 -5.74 21.60 -2.40
CA ALA A 322 -6.91 21.91 -3.23
C ALA A 322 -8.20 21.30 -2.69
N ARG A 323 -8.15 20.05 -2.20
CA ARG A 323 -9.26 19.38 -1.51
C ARG A 323 -9.64 20.06 -0.20
N THR A 324 -8.65 20.50 0.58
CA THR A 324 -8.88 21.15 1.88
C THR A 324 -9.48 22.55 1.73
N VAL A 325 -8.93 23.40 0.85
CA VAL A 325 -9.34 24.81 0.76
C VAL A 325 -10.37 25.10 -0.35
N GLY A 326 -10.62 24.13 -1.24
CA GLY A 326 -11.59 24.28 -2.32
C GLY A 326 -11.28 25.46 -3.25
N ASP A 327 -12.27 26.32 -3.51
CA ASP A 327 -12.20 27.40 -4.50
C ASP A 327 -11.06 28.41 -4.27
N ASP A 328 -10.57 28.54 -3.03
CA ASP A 328 -9.56 29.53 -2.64
C ASP A 328 -8.17 29.23 -3.23
N ILE A 329 -7.89 27.98 -3.63
CA ILE A 329 -6.61 27.62 -4.26
C ILE A 329 -6.47 28.14 -5.69
N VAL A 330 -7.60 28.24 -6.40
CA VAL A 330 -7.66 28.57 -7.83
C VAL A 330 -6.96 29.90 -8.16
N PRO A 331 -7.28 31.04 -7.51
CA PRO A 331 -6.62 32.31 -7.81
C PRO A 331 -5.12 32.34 -7.45
N LEU A 332 -4.65 31.42 -6.59
CA LEU A 332 -3.23 31.35 -6.20
C LEU A 332 -2.39 30.56 -7.22
N VAL A 333 -2.97 29.52 -7.82
CA VAL A 333 -2.26 28.62 -8.74
C VAL A 333 -2.39 29.07 -10.20
N LEU A 334 -3.51 29.67 -10.60
CA LEU A 334 -3.72 30.11 -11.98
C LEU A 334 -2.62 31.02 -12.54
N PRO A 335 -2.10 32.03 -11.81
CA PRO A 335 -1.01 32.87 -12.33
C PRO A 335 0.24 32.06 -12.68
N PHE A 336 0.58 31.05 -11.89
CA PHE A 336 1.71 30.15 -12.18
C PHE A 336 1.46 29.34 -13.44
N ILE A 337 0.24 28.83 -13.64
CA ILE A 337 -0.12 28.06 -14.85
C ILE A 337 -0.01 28.96 -16.09
N GLU A 338 -0.66 30.13 -16.07
CA GLU A 338 -0.68 31.06 -17.20
C GLU A 338 0.72 31.52 -17.61
N GLU A 339 1.60 31.76 -16.63
CA GLU A 339 2.97 32.19 -16.90
C GLU A 339 3.82 31.08 -17.53
N ASN A 340 3.64 29.82 -17.10
CA ASN A 340 4.58 28.74 -17.39
C ASN A 340 4.14 27.79 -18.52
N ILE A 341 2.84 27.67 -18.80
CA ILE A 341 2.29 26.67 -19.73
C ILE A 341 2.77 26.80 -21.18
N THR A 342 3.23 27.99 -21.58
CA THR A 342 3.76 28.25 -22.95
C THR A 342 5.27 28.45 -23.01
N LYS A 343 5.99 28.29 -21.89
CA LYS A 343 7.43 28.54 -21.85
C LYS A 343 8.24 27.52 -22.67
N PRO A 344 9.41 27.91 -23.20
CA PRO A 344 10.23 27.01 -24.01
C PRO A 344 10.81 25.83 -23.22
N ASP A 345 11.05 26.02 -21.91
CA ASP A 345 11.51 24.97 -21.02
C ASP A 345 10.38 23.97 -20.72
N TRP A 346 10.60 22.71 -21.07
CA TRP A 346 9.62 21.65 -20.89
C TRP A 346 9.30 21.40 -19.42
N ARG A 347 10.25 21.65 -18.50
CA ARG A 347 10.01 21.48 -17.05
C ARG A 347 8.98 22.46 -16.53
N GLN A 348 8.99 23.69 -17.05
CA GLN A 348 8.03 24.73 -16.65
C GLN A 348 6.66 24.44 -17.25
N ARG A 349 6.58 23.97 -18.51
CA ARG A 349 5.32 23.54 -19.10
C ARG A 349 4.71 22.35 -18.36
N GLU A 350 5.52 21.33 -18.10
CA GLU A 350 5.11 20.12 -17.39
C GLU A 350 4.62 20.46 -15.98
N ALA A 351 5.37 21.26 -15.22
CA ALA A 351 4.96 21.72 -13.89
C ALA A 351 3.65 22.53 -13.91
N ALA A 352 3.43 23.37 -14.93
CA ALA A 352 2.18 24.11 -15.09
C ALA A 352 1.00 23.18 -15.37
N THR A 353 1.18 22.21 -16.26
CA THR A 353 0.16 21.20 -16.56
C THR A 353 -0.14 20.34 -15.34
N TYR A 354 0.90 19.93 -14.62
CA TYR A 354 0.78 19.13 -13.41
C TYR A 354 0.02 19.88 -12.31
N ALA A 355 0.40 21.14 -12.05
CA ALA A 355 -0.29 22.00 -11.09
C ALA A 355 -1.77 22.20 -11.47
N PHE A 356 -2.07 22.36 -12.76
CA PHE A 356 -3.45 22.43 -13.24
C PHE A 356 -4.22 21.14 -12.96
N GLY A 357 -3.64 19.98 -13.26
CA GLY A 357 -4.26 18.69 -12.97
C GLY A 357 -4.46 18.41 -11.47
N SER A 358 -3.53 18.84 -10.62
CA SER A 358 -3.62 18.67 -9.17
C SER A 358 -4.79 19.43 -8.54
N ILE A 359 -5.18 20.59 -9.08
CA ILE A 359 -6.27 21.41 -8.53
C ILE A 359 -7.66 21.09 -9.12
N LEU A 360 -7.79 20.04 -9.95
CA LEU A 360 -9.08 19.65 -10.54
C LEU A 360 -10.02 18.96 -9.54
N GLU A 361 -9.49 18.53 -8.40
CA GLU A 361 -10.23 17.92 -7.30
C GLU A 361 -10.21 18.84 -6.09
N GLY A 362 -11.37 19.07 -5.47
CA GLY A 362 -11.54 19.99 -4.35
C GLY A 362 -12.38 21.22 -4.68
N PRO A 363 -11.94 22.12 -5.59
CA PRO A 363 -12.72 23.29 -5.98
C PRO A 363 -14.07 22.92 -6.59
N SER A 364 -15.01 23.84 -6.52
CA SER A 364 -16.35 23.65 -7.05
C SER A 364 -16.34 23.54 -8.58
N ALA A 365 -17.18 22.64 -9.10
CA ALA A 365 -17.39 22.48 -10.54
C ALA A 365 -17.72 23.81 -11.25
N ASN A 366 -18.46 24.70 -10.58
CA ASN A 366 -18.83 26.02 -11.12
C ASN A 366 -17.61 26.92 -11.35
N LYS A 367 -16.59 26.81 -10.49
CA LYS A 367 -15.35 27.57 -10.61
C LYS A 367 -14.42 26.97 -11.66
N LEU A 368 -14.32 25.64 -11.72
CA LEU A 368 -13.43 24.93 -12.63
C LEU A 368 -13.93 24.88 -14.07
N THR A 369 -15.23 24.70 -14.30
CA THR A 369 -15.82 24.52 -15.63
C THR A 369 -15.43 25.61 -16.63
N PRO A 370 -15.50 26.93 -16.31
CA PRO A 370 -15.08 27.98 -17.24
C PRO A 370 -13.59 27.90 -17.61
N ILE A 371 -12.74 27.59 -16.63
CA ILE A 371 -11.28 27.50 -16.81
C ILE A 371 -10.95 26.32 -17.71
N VAL A 372 -11.55 25.17 -17.43
CA VAL A 372 -11.31 23.93 -18.17
C VAL A 372 -11.84 24.02 -19.59
N ASN A 373 -12.97 24.69 -19.83
CA ASN A 373 -13.47 24.92 -21.19
C ASN A 373 -12.46 25.68 -22.07
N VAL A 374 -11.73 26.64 -21.50
CA VAL A 374 -10.67 27.36 -22.22
C VAL A 374 -9.43 26.47 -22.38
N ALA A 375 -9.04 25.75 -21.33
CA ALA A 375 -7.83 24.93 -21.31
C ALA A 375 -7.93 23.66 -22.18
N LEU A 376 -9.11 23.06 -22.33
CA LEU A 376 -9.31 21.76 -23.00
C LEU A 376 -8.74 21.75 -24.42
N THR A 377 -9.01 22.79 -25.21
CA THR A 377 -8.51 22.90 -26.58
C THR A 377 -6.98 22.97 -26.63
N PHE A 378 -6.38 23.71 -25.69
CA PHE A 378 -4.93 23.79 -25.56
C PHE A 378 -4.35 22.42 -25.18
N MET A 379 -4.93 21.74 -24.20
CA MET A 379 -4.47 20.44 -23.70
C MET A 379 -4.54 19.35 -24.78
N LEU A 380 -5.63 19.29 -25.54
CA LEU A 380 -5.75 18.37 -26.67
C LEU A 380 -4.69 18.64 -27.75
N SER A 381 -4.34 19.91 -27.98
CA SER A 381 -3.25 20.27 -28.90
C SER A 381 -1.87 19.96 -28.31
N ALA A 382 -1.64 20.17 -27.01
CA ALA A 382 -0.37 19.92 -26.34
C ALA A 382 -0.05 18.42 -26.32
N LEU A 383 -1.04 17.56 -26.06
CA LEU A 383 -0.88 16.12 -26.05
C LEU A 383 -0.33 15.57 -27.38
N THR A 384 -0.74 16.14 -28.52
CA THR A 384 -0.31 15.68 -29.84
C THR A 384 0.91 16.41 -30.39
N LYS A 385 1.11 17.68 -30.02
CA LYS A 385 2.11 18.56 -30.67
C LYS A 385 3.29 18.94 -29.79
N ASP A 386 3.26 18.74 -28.48
CA ASP A 386 4.43 19.06 -27.64
C ASP A 386 5.62 18.16 -28.04
N PRO A 387 6.84 18.70 -28.15
CA PRO A 387 8.01 17.89 -28.50
C PRO A 387 8.48 16.97 -27.37
N ASN A 388 8.07 17.20 -26.11
CA ASN A 388 8.56 16.47 -24.96
C ASN A 388 7.53 15.46 -24.43
N ASN A 389 7.96 14.20 -24.28
CA ASN A 389 7.08 13.11 -23.83
C ASN A 389 6.60 13.28 -22.38
N HIS A 390 7.37 13.91 -21.49
CA HIS A 390 6.91 14.18 -20.12
C HIS A 390 5.76 15.18 -20.10
N VAL A 391 5.80 16.21 -20.95
CA VAL A 391 4.69 17.16 -21.06
C VAL A 391 3.45 16.46 -21.60
N LYS A 392 3.59 15.61 -22.62
CA LYS A 392 2.48 14.81 -23.17
C LYS A 392 1.87 13.86 -22.14
N ASP A 393 2.71 13.15 -21.39
CA ASP A 393 2.34 12.21 -20.35
C ASP A 393 1.49 12.91 -19.27
N THR A 394 2.03 13.98 -18.69
CA THR A 394 1.31 14.83 -17.73
C THR A 394 0.03 15.43 -18.33
N THR A 395 0.04 15.82 -19.60
CA THR A 395 -1.15 16.35 -20.29
C THR A 395 -2.26 15.29 -20.43
N ALA A 396 -1.91 14.06 -20.81
CA ALA A 396 -2.85 12.95 -20.90
C ALA A 396 -3.44 12.60 -19.52
N TRP A 397 -2.60 12.57 -18.48
CA TRP A 397 -3.06 12.40 -17.11
C TRP A 397 -4.04 13.51 -16.68
N THR A 398 -3.71 14.77 -16.93
CA THR A 398 -4.60 15.89 -16.62
C THR A 398 -5.92 15.85 -17.39
N LEU A 399 -5.90 15.42 -18.66
CA LEU A 399 -7.14 15.18 -19.42
C LEU A 399 -7.98 14.07 -18.78
N GLY A 400 -7.37 12.98 -18.32
CA GLY A 400 -8.05 11.93 -17.56
C GLY A 400 -8.76 12.48 -16.32
N ARG A 401 -8.08 13.32 -15.53
CA ARG A 401 -8.68 13.99 -14.36
C ARG A 401 -9.84 14.92 -14.73
N ILE A 402 -9.77 15.62 -15.86
CA ILE A 402 -10.89 16.42 -16.35
C ILE A 402 -12.11 15.52 -16.60
N PHE A 403 -11.91 14.35 -17.21
CA PHE A 403 -12.98 13.41 -17.50
C PHE A 403 -13.49 12.68 -16.24
N GLU A 404 -12.66 12.53 -15.22
CA GLU A 404 -13.05 11.92 -13.94
C GLU A 404 -13.92 12.87 -13.10
N PHE A 405 -13.49 14.12 -12.92
CA PHE A 405 -14.12 15.04 -11.96
C PHE A 405 -15.14 16.00 -12.57
N LEU A 406 -15.06 16.27 -13.88
CA LEU A 406 -15.86 17.30 -14.56
C LEU A 406 -16.68 16.75 -15.73
N HIS A 407 -16.97 15.45 -15.70
CA HIS A 407 -17.83 14.78 -16.66
C HIS A 407 -18.69 13.72 -15.95
N GLY A 408 -19.99 13.69 -16.25
CA GLY A 408 -20.94 12.76 -15.65
C GLY A 408 -22.40 13.23 -15.74
N SER A 409 -23.33 12.33 -15.40
CA SER A 409 -24.79 12.56 -15.39
C SER A 409 -25.26 13.58 -14.33
N THR A 410 -24.43 13.83 -13.32
CA THR A 410 -24.71 14.73 -12.18
C THR A 410 -24.36 16.20 -12.44
N MET A 411 -23.77 16.51 -13.60
CA MET A 411 -23.37 17.88 -13.95
C MET A 411 -24.42 18.59 -14.80
N ASP A 412 -24.84 19.79 -14.38
CA ASP A 412 -25.79 20.62 -15.12
C ASP A 412 -25.26 21.09 -16.48
N ALA A 413 -23.93 21.23 -16.63
CA ALA A 413 -23.26 21.65 -17.85
C ALA A 413 -21.99 20.82 -18.07
N PRO A 414 -22.08 19.64 -18.69
CA PRO A 414 -20.93 18.78 -18.92
C PRO A 414 -19.93 19.44 -19.87
N ILE A 415 -18.64 19.36 -19.52
CA ILE A 415 -17.53 19.89 -20.35
C ILE A 415 -17.46 19.13 -21.68
N ILE A 416 -17.81 17.85 -21.65
CA ILE A 416 -17.81 17.00 -22.83
C ILE A 416 -19.17 17.12 -23.52
N THR A 417 -19.15 17.68 -24.71
CA THR A 417 -20.32 17.90 -25.55
C THR A 417 -20.21 17.04 -26.80
N PRO A 418 -21.34 16.73 -27.48
CA PRO A 418 -21.27 16.05 -28.77
C PRO A 418 -20.37 16.75 -29.81
N ALA A 419 -20.18 18.08 -29.68
CA ALA A 419 -19.34 18.87 -30.58
C ALA A 419 -17.84 18.65 -30.38
N ASN A 420 -17.37 18.40 -29.14
CA ASN A 420 -15.95 18.19 -28.86
C ASN A 420 -15.58 16.70 -28.70
N CYS A 421 -16.57 15.83 -28.46
CA CYS A 421 -16.38 14.39 -28.25
C CYS A 421 -15.58 13.72 -29.38
N GLN A 422 -15.93 13.99 -30.64
CA GLN A 422 -15.20 13.45 -31.80
C GLN A 422 -13.72 13.86 -31.79
N GLN A 423 -13.42 15.12 -31.46
CA GLN A 423 -12.05 15.62 -31.41
C GLN A 423 -11.28 14.96 -30.25
N ILE A 424 -11.90 14.83 -29.07
CA ILE A 424 -11.29 14.18 -27.91
C ILE A 424 -10.92 12.73 -28.25
N ILE A 425 -11.87 11.95 -28.78
CA ILE A 425 -11.63 10.56 -29.15
C ILE A 425 -10.51 10.47 -30.19
N THR A 426 -10.55 11.28 -31.24
CA THR A 426 -9.51 11.29 -32.28
C THR A 426 -8.12 11.53 -31.68
N VAL A 427 -8.01 12.49 -30.76
CA VAL A 427 -6.74 12.83 -30.09
C VAL A 427 -6.28 11.71 -29.17
N LEU A 428 -7.17 11.11 -28.37
CA LEU A 428 -6.83 9.98 -27.48
C LEU A 428 -6.35 8.77 -28.29
N LEU A 429 -7.09 8.37 -29.34
CA LEU A 429 -6.74 7.25 -30.20
C LEU A 429 -5.42 7.47 -30.97
N GLN A 430 -5.12 8.71 -31.33
CA GLN A 430 -3.80 9.06 -31.88
C GLN A 430 -2.70 8.91 -30.84
N SER A 431 -2.95 9.37 -29.60
CA SER A 431 -1.97 9.38 -28.51
C SER A 431 -1.66 7.97 -27.97
N MET A 432 -2.62 7.04 -28.09
CA MET A 432 -2.40 5.60 -27.83
C MET A 432 -1.33 4.96 -28.71
N LYS A 433 -0.95 5.60 -29.83
CA LYS A 433 0.13 5.15 -30.73
C LYS A 433 1.50 5.75 -30.37
N ASP A 434 1.57 6.65 -29.38
CA ASP A 434 2.80 7.29 -28.93
C ASP A 434 3.60 6.37 -27.97
N VAL A 435 4.66 6.86 -27.35
CA VAL A 435 5.49 6.13 -26.38
C VAL A 435 4.67 5.52 -25.22
N PRO A 436 5.12 4.41 -24.59
CA PRO A 436 4.30 3.64 -23.66
C PRO A 436 3.69 4.41 -22.49
N ASN A 437 4.43 5.34 -21.88
CA ASN A 437 3.91 6.16 -20.77
C ASN A 437 2.77 7.10 -21.21
N VAL A 438 2.91 7.76 -22.36
CA VAL A 438 1.85 8.62 -22.92
C VAL A 438 0.64 7.80 -23.33
N ALA A 439 0.86 6.64 -23.97
CA ALA A 439 -0.21 5.76 -24.40
C ALA A 439 -0.98 5.18 -23.20
N GLU A 440 -0.31 4.88 -22.09
CA GLU A 440 -0.94 4.39 -20.86
C GLU A 440 -1.87 5.45 -20.27
N LYS A 441 -1.41 6.70 -20.15
CA LYS A 441 -2.29 7.81 -19.71
C LYS A 441 -3.41 8.11 -20.69
N ALA A 442 -3.21 7.93 -21.99
CA ALA A 442 -4.28 8.06 -22.97
C ALA A 442 -5.36 6.96 -22.81
N CYS A 443 -4.96 5.72 -22.50
CA CYS A 443 -5.89 4.64 -22.13
C CYS A 443 -6.65 4.97 -20.84
N GLY A 444 -5.97 5.45 -19.80
CA GLY A 444 -6.61 5.90 -18.55
C GLY A 444 -7.58 7.07 -18.75
N ALA A 445 -7.23 8.03 -19.62
CA ALA A 445 -8.15 9.12 -19.95
C ALA A 445 -9.39 8.61 -20.72
N LEU A 446 -9.22 7.64 -21.62
CA LEU A 446 -10.36 7.00 -22.28
C LEU A 446 -11.25 6.24 -21.28
N TYR A 447 -10.65 5.57 -20.29
CA TYR A 447 -11.36 4.88 -19.22
C TYR A 447 -12.34 5.84 -18.51
N PHE A 448 -11.84 6.98 -18.00
CA PHE A 448 -12.69 7.96 -17.32
C PHE A 448 -13.71 8.62 -18.25
N LEU A 449 -13.33 8.83 -19.52
CA LEU A 449 -14.27 9.31 -20.54
C LEU A 449 -15.44 8.34 -20.73
N ALA A 450 -15.19 7.02 -20.77
CA ALA A 450 -16.23 6.02 -20.91
C ALA A 450 -17.11 5.95 -19.65
N GLN A 451 -16.48 5.95 -18.47
CA GLN A 451 -17.15 5.89 -17.17
C GLN A 451 -18.17 7.03 -16.99
N GLY A 452 -17.82 8.26 -17.39
CA GLY A 452 -18.76 9.40 -17.30
C GLY A 452 -20.03 9.26 -18.15
N TYR A 453 -20.10 8.27 -19.05
CA TYR A 453 -21.28 7.92 -19.82
C TYR A 453 -22.05 6.69 -19.29
N GLU A 454 -21.69 6.08 -18.16
CA GLU A 454 -22.34 4.87 -17.64
C GLU A 454 -23.85 5.02 -17.44
N ASP A 455 -24.28 6.17 -16.90
CA ASP A 455 -25.71 6.51 -16.69
C ASP A 455 -26.37 7.24 -17.87
N PHE A 456 -25.64 7.48 -18.96
CA PHE A 456 -26.26 8.09 -20.13
C PHE A 456 -27.26 7.12 -20.73
N GLY A 457 -28.40 7.65 -21.17
CA GLY A 457 -29.49 6.85 -21.74
C GLY A 457 -29.08 5.97 -22.92
N PRO A 458 -30.03 5.28 -23.58
CA PRO A 458 -29.76 4.13 -24.45
C PRO A 458 -28.82 4.35 -25.66
N SER A 459 -28.49 5.60 -26.01
CA SER A 459 -27.51 5.93 -27.05
C SER A 459 -26.48 6.91 -26.48
N PRO A 460 -25.40 6.39 -25.86
CA PRO A 460 -24.32 7.24 -25.36
C PRO A 460 -23.56 7.88 -26.52
N PRO A 461 -23.03 9.11 -26.38
CA PRO A 461 -22.21 9.76 -27.41
C PRO A 461 -20.99 8.96 -27.88
N LEU A 462 -20.56 7.97 -27.09
CA LEU A 462 -19.46 7.06 -27.41
C LEU A 462 -19.85 5.96 -28.43
N ALA A 463 -21.14 5.62 -28.55
CA ALA A 463 -21.60 4.49 -29.37
C ALA A 463 -21.14 4.54 -30.84
N PRO A 464 -21.15 5.69 -31.55
CA PRO A 464 -20.66 5.78 -32.93
C PRO A 464 -19.17 5.45 -33.09
N PHE A 465 -18.39 5.62 -32.03
CA PHE A 465 -16.93 5.44 -32.03
C PHE A 465 -16.50 4.10 -31.41
N PHE A 466 -17.45 3.30 -30.91
CA PHE A 466 -17.18 2.08 -30.15
C PHE A 466 -16.25 1.12 -30.89
N GLN A 467 -16.53 0.85 -32.18
CA GLN A 467 -15.72 -0.06 -32.98
C GLN A 467 -14.27 0.45 -33.16
N GLU A 468 -14.10 1.76 -33.39
CA GLU A 468 -12.79 2.37 -33.58
C GLU A 468 -11.96 2.32 -32.28
N ILE A 469 -12.61 2.61 -31.15
CA ILE A 469 -12.02 2.57 -29.82
C ILE A 469 -11.53 1.17 -29.47
N VAL A 470 -12.41 0.17 -29.62
CA VAL A 470 -12.09 -1.23 -29.33
C VAL A 470 -10.93 -1.72 -30.19
N GLN A 471 -10.94 -1.41 -31.49
CA GLN A 471 -9.85 -1.79 -32.39
C GLN A 471 -8.51 -1.13 -32.01
N ALA A 472 -8.55 0.13 -31.58
CA ALA A 472 -7.35 0.83 -31.14
C ALA A 472 -6.79 0.22 -29.84
N LEU A 473 -7.63 -0.07 -28.85
CA LEU A 473 -7.23 -0.71 -27.59
C LEU A 473 -6.62 -2.09 -27.82
N LEU A 474 -7.24 -2.93 -28.67
CA LEU A 474 -6.66 -4.22 -29.08
C LEU A 474 -5.33 -4.04 -29.84
N THR A 475 -5.18 -2.98 -30.62
CA THR A 475 -3.90 -2.68 -31.28
C THR A 475 -2.83 -2.34 -30.25
N VAL A 476 -3.18 -1.62 -29.18
CA VAL A 476 -2.28 -1.27 -28.08
C VAL A 476 -1.83 -2.52 -27.31
N THR A 477 -2.74 -3.44 -26.99
CA THR A 477 -2.41 -4.67 -26.23
C THR A 477 -1.41 -5.56 -26.98
N HIS A 478 -1.37 -5.48 -28.31
CA HIS A 478 -0.46 -6.22 -29.19
C HIS A 478 0.85 -5.50 -29.52
N ARG A 479 1.10 -4.30 -29.01
CA ARG A 479 2.37 -3.61 -29.26
C ARG A 479 3.54 -4.38 -28.65
N ALA A 480 4.71 -4.27 -29.29
CA ALA A 480 5.95 -4.88 -28.81
C ALA A 480 6.38 -4.33 -27.44
N ASP A 481 6.11 -3.05 -27.19
CA ASP A 481 6.41 -2.30 -25.96
C ASP A 481 5.19 -2.24 -25.01
N ALA A 482 4.11 -2.98 -25.26
CA ALA A 482 2.93 -3.03 -24.38
C ALA A 482 3.25 -3.46 -22.95
N GLY A 483 4.39 -4.13 -22.77
CA GLY A 483 4.87 -4.56 -21.48
C GLY A 483 5.51 -3.46 -20.61
N GLU A 484 5.76 -2.28 -21.18
CA GLU A 484 6.36 -1.15 -20.47
C GLU A 484 5.29 -0.27 -19.85
N SER A 485 5.62 0.42 -18.74
CA SER A 485 4.74 1.38 -18.07
C SER A 485 3.33 0.89 -17.73
N ARG A 486 3.10 -0.43 -17.60
CA ARG A 486 1.78 -1.04 -17.42
C ARG A 486 0.78 -0.75 -18.54
N LEU A 487 1.26 -0.40 -19.75
CA LEU A 487 0.43 -0.04 -20.90
C LEU A 487 -0.62 -1.11 -21.25
N ARG A 488 -0.23 -2.39 -21.24
CA ARG A 488 -1.15 -3.49 -21.53
C ARG A 488 -2.30 -3.57 -20.52
N THR A 489 -1.99 -3.41 -19.24
CA THR A 489 -2.98 -3.42 -18.15
C THR A 489 -3.97 -2.28 -18.34
N ALA A 490 -3.49 -1.06 -18.51
CA ALA A 490 -4.34 0.11 -18.74
C ALA A 490 -5.21 -0.01 -20.01
N ALA A 491 -4.69 -0.64 -21.08
CA ALA A 491 -5.46 -0.88 -22.29
C ALA A 491 -6.62 -1.87 -22.09
N TYR A 492 -6.40 -2.95 -21.32
CA TYR A 492 -7.45 -3.90 -20.98
C TYR A 492 -8.46 -3.32 -19.98
N GLU A 493 -8.02 -2.54 -19.00
CA GLU A 493 -8.91 -1.81 -18.08
C GLU A 493 -9.82 -0.83 -18.83
N ALA A 494 -9.25 -0.02 -19.73
CA ALA A 494 -10.02 0.87 -20.60
C ALA A 494 -11.00 0.10 -21.50
N LEU A 495 -10.59 -1.05 -22.04
CA LEU A 495 -11.47 -1.91 -22.85
C LEU A 495 -12.64 -2.44 -22.01
N ASN A 496 -12.37 -2.87 -20.79
CA ASN A 496 -13.37 -3.37 -19.86
C ASN A 496 -14.41 -2.28 -19.55
N GLU A 497 -13.97 -1.06 -19.26
CA GLU A 497 -14.87 0.05 -18.98
C GLU A 497 -15.72 0.44 -20.19
N VAL A 498 -15.11 0.54 -21.37
CA VAL A 498 -15.85 0.78 -22.62
C VAL A 498 -16.91 -0.30 -22.85
N VAL A 499 -16.62 -1.57 -22.52
CA VAL A 499 -17.60 -2.66 -22.59
C VAL A 499 -18.69 -2.51 -21.52
N ARG A 500 -18.37 -2.14 -20.27
CA ARG A 500 -19.36 -1.90 -19.21
C ARG A 500 -20.35 -0.80 -19.61
N CYS A 501 -19.84 0.31 -20.12
CA CYS A 501 -20.64 1.47 -20.56
C CYS A 501 -21.29 1.29 -21.94
N SER A 502 -21.14 0.12 -22.59
CA SER A 502 -21.74 -0.15 -23.90
C SER A 502 -23.28 -0.20 -23.84
N SER A 503 -23.96 0.16 -24.93
CA SER A 503 -25.42 0.10 -25.03
C SER A 503 -25.90 -1.12 -25.82
N GLU A 504 -27.22 -1.33 -25.88
CA GLU A 504 -27.83 -2.38 -26.71
C GLU A 504 -27.45 -2.25 -28.20
N GLU A 505 -27.25 -1.03 -28.70
CA GLU A 505 -26.83 -0.75 -30.08
C GLU A 505 -25.43 -1.32 -30.37
N THR A 506 -24.53 -1.23 -29.39
CA THR A 506 -23.15 -1.72 -29.49
C THR A 506 -23.00 -3.19 -29.11
N ALA A 507 -24.05 -3.84 -28.59
CA ALA A 507 -23.99 -5.24 -28.16
C ALA A 507 -23.53 -6.24 -29.25
N PRO A 508 -23.89 -6.10 -30.54
CA PRO A 508 -23.34 -6.93 -31.60
C PRO A 508 -21.82 -6.81 -31.76
N MET A 509 -21.26 -5.63 -31.47
CA MET A 509 -19.81 -5.40 -31.50
C MET A 509 -19.13 -6.04 -30.28
N VAL A 510 -19.76 -5.97 -29.10
CA VAL A 510 -19.29 -6.67 -27.89
C VAL A 510 -19.28 -8.19 -28.12
N LEU A 511 -20.29 -8.75 -28.77
CA LEU A 511 -20.32 -10.18 -29.13
C LEU A 511 -19.16 -10.58 -30.05
N GLN A 512 -18.70 -9.70 -30.94
CA GLN A 512 -17.53 -9.98 -31.80
C GLN A 512 -16.21 -10.03 -31.01
N LEU A 513 -16.15 -9.44 -29.81
CA LEU A 513 -14.95 -9.49 -28.98
C LEU A 513 -14.74 -10.85 -28.31
N VAL A 514 -15.83 -11.56 -27.98
CA VAL A 514 -15.78 -12.89 -27.33
C VAL A 514 -14.78 -13.83 -28.02
N PRO A 515 -14.91 -14.13 -29.33
CA PRO A 515 -13.97 -15.02 -30.01
C PRO A 515 -12.54 -14.46 -30.08
N VAL A 516 -12.36 -13.14 -30.16
CA VAL A 516 -11.03 -12.51 -30.20
C VAL A 516 -10.27 -12.78 -28.91
N ILE A 517 -10.88 -12.44 -27.77
CA ILE A 517 -10.28 -12.63 -26.44
C ILE A 517 -10.08 -14.12 -26.13
N MET A 518 -11.02 -14.98 -26.53
CA MET A 518 -10.86 -16.44 -26.39
C MET A 518 -9.66 -16.98 -27.17
N ILE A 519 -9.45 -16.53 -28.41
CA ILE A 519 -8.30 -16.95 -29.23
C ILE A 519 -6.99 -16.48 -28.58
N GLU A 520 -6.96 -15.27 -28.02
CA GLU A 520 -5.79 -14.77 -27.30
C GLU A 520 -5.48 -15.59 -26.06
N LEU A 521 -6.49 -15.85 -25.21
CA LEU A 521 -6.34 -16.69 -24.04
C LEU A 521 -5.85 -18.09 -24.43
N HIS A 522 -6.42 -18.68 -25.48
CA HIS A 522 -5.97 -19.96 -25.99
C HIS A 522 -4.49 -19.97 -26.39
N LYS A 523 -4.02 -18.96 -27.14
CA LYS A 523 -2.61 -18.82 -27.53
C LYS A 523 -1.68 -18.74 -26.31
N THR A 524 -2.10 -18.06 -25.24
CA THR A 524 -1.31 -18.03 -24.01
C THR A 524 -1.21 -19.40 -23.34
N LEU A 525 -2.13 -20.33 -23.58
CA LEU A 525 -2.13 -21.66 -22.97
C LEU A 525 -1.34 -22.70 -23.78
N GLU A 526 -0.97 -22.40 -25.03
CA GLU A 526 -0.21 -23.32 -25.91
C GLU A 526 1.32 -23.13 -25.81
N GLY A 527 1.78 -21.96 -25.34
CA GLY A 527 3.20 -21.65 -25.22
C GLY A 527 3.83 -22.12 -23.90
N GLN A 528 4.78 -23.05 -23.94
CA GLN A 528 5.64 -23.38 -22.79
C GLN A 528 6.80 -22.37 -22.71
N LYS A 529 6.80 -21.53 -21.68
CA LYS A 529 7.88 -20.59 -21.38
C LYS A 529 8.82 -21.18 -20.31
N VAL A 530 10.12 -20.96 -20.48
CA VAL A 530 11.16 -21.56 -19.62
C VAL A 530 11.75 -20.54 -18.63
N ALA A 531 11.74 -19.24 -18.96
CA ALA A 531 12.27 -18.19 -18.11
C ALA A 531 11.22 -17.67 -17.11
N SER A 532 11.63 -17.41 -15.86
CA SER A 532 10.75 -16.94 -14.77
C SER A 532 9.97 -15.67 -15.15
N ASP A 533 10.67 -14.66 -15.67
CA ASP A 533 10.07 -13.38 -16.06
C ASP A 533 9.02 -13.55 -17.17
N GLU A 534 9.26 -14.50 -18.08
CA GLU A 534 8.39 -14.76 -19.23
C GLU A 534 7.11 -15.47 -18.79
N ILE A 535 7.20 -16.33 -17.76
CA ILE A 535 6.07 -16.96 -17.08
C ILE A 535 5.23 -15.91 -16.34
N GLU A 536 5.86 -15.00 -15.59
CA GLU A 536 5.15 -13.94 -14.88
C GLU A 536 4.35 -13.04 -15.84
N ARG A 537 4.97 -12.59 -16.94
CA ARG A 537 4.28 -11.82 -17.98
C ARG A 537 3.14 -12.58 -18.66
N GLN A 538 3.27 -13.90 -18.78
CA GLN A 538 2.22 -14.76 -19.33
C GLN A 538 1.05 -14.85 -18.37
N SER A 539 1.33 -15.04 -17.08
CA SER A 539 0.33 -15.09 -16.02
C SER A 539 -0.41 -13.76 -15.92
N GLU A 540 0.30 -12.63 -15.90
CA GLU A 540 -0.33 -11.30 -15.94
C GLU A 540 -1.30 -11.16 -17.13
N LEU A 541 -0.87 -11.53 -18.33
CA LEU A 541 -1.72 -11.51 -19.52
C LEU A 541 -2.95 -12.42 -19.40
N GLN A 542 -2.79 -13.63 -18.84
CA GLN A 542 -3.90 -14.55 -18.60
C GLN A 542 -4.92 -13.96 -17.63
N GLY A 543 -4.46 -13.31 -16.56
CA GLY A 543 -5.32 -12.58 -15.62
C GLY A 543 -6.14 -11.50 -16.33
N LEU A 544 -5.47 -10.63 -17.12
CA LEU A 544 -6.14 -9.56 -17.88
C LEU A 544 -7.19 -10.08 -18.86
N LEU A 545 -6.89 -11.18 -19.56
CA LEU A 545 -7.81 -11.82 -20.51
C LEU A 545 -9.01 -12.47 -19.79
N CYS A 546 -8.79 -13.09 -18.63
CA CYS A 546 -9.86 -13.64 -17.79
C CYS A 546 -10.79 -12.52 -17.28
N GLY A 547 -10.22 -11.44 -16.74
CA GLY A 547 -10.99 -10.27 -16.30
C GLY A 547 -11.76 -9.60 -17.45
N CYS A 548 -11.16 -9.54 -18.65
CA CYS A 548 -11.86 -9.03 -19.83
C CYS A 548 -13.05 -9.90 -20.25
N LEU A 549 -12.87 -11.24 -20.25
CA LEU A 549 -13.98 -12.16 -20.47
C LEU A 549 -15.06 -12.02 -19.40
N GLN A 550 -14.70 -11.89 -18.12
CA GLN A 550 -15.65 -11.67 -17.03
C GLN A 550 -16.56 -10.48 -17.32
N VAL A 551 -15.99 -9.33 -17.69
CA VAL A 551 -16.75 -8.10 -17.97
C VAL A 551 -17.66 -8.27 -19.19
N ILE A 552 -17.16 -8.91 -20.26
CA ILE A 552 -17.97 -9.22 -21.44
C ILE A 552 -19.13 -10.16 -21.08
N ILE A 553 -18.89 -11.19 -20.26
CA ILE A 553 -19.91 -12.14 -19.79
C ILE A 553 -21.01 -11.40 -19.03
N GLN A 554 -20.63 -10.57 -18.05
CA GLN A 554 -21.57 -9.80 -17.24
C GLN A 554 -22.42 -8.87 -18.11
N LYS A 555 -21.80 -8.18 -19.08
CA LYS A 555 -22.51 -7.24 -19.95
C LYS A 555 -23.46 -7.93 -20.91
N LEU A 556 -23.04 -9.03 -21.54
CA LEU A 556 -23.89 -9.78 -22.46
C LEU A 556 -24.97 -10.60 -21.74
N GLY A 557 -24.71 -10.99 -20.49
CA GLY A 557 -25.64 -11.73 -19.64
C GLY A 557 -26.79 -10.88 -19.09
N SER A 558 -26.65 -9.55 -19.05
CA SER A 558 -27.68 -8.66 -18.51
C SER A 558 -28.89 -8.45 -19.44
N SER A 559 -28.79 -8.83 -20.72
CA SER A 559 -29.87 -8.70 -21.70
C SER A 559 -30.22 -10.06 -22.33
N GLU A 560 -31.50 -10.42 -22.33
CA GLU A 560 -32.01 -11.70 -22.85
C GLU A 560 -31.62 -12.03 -24.31
N PRO A 561 -31.73 -11.10 -25.30
CA PRO A 561 -31.33 -11.40 -26.67
C PRO A 561 -29.83 -11.68 -26.83
N THR A 562 -28.98 -10.99 -26.09
CA THR A 562 -27.52 -11.20 -26.15
C THR A 562 -27.09 -12.45 -25.40
N LYS A 563 -27.76 -12.75 -24.28
CA LYS A 563 -27.55 -13.96 -23.49
C LYS A 563 -27.71 -15.23 -24.33
N TYR A 564 -28.77 -15.32 -25.14
CA TYR A 564 -29.00 -16.49 -25.99
C TYR A 564 -27.85 -16.73 -26.99
N VAL A 565 -27.33 -15.66 -27.60
CA VAL A 565 -26.20 -15.77 -28.55
C VAL A 565 -24.90 -16.11 -27.80
N PHE A 566 -24.68 -15.48 -26.65
CA PHE A 566 -23.52 -15.73 -25.81
C PHE A 566 -23.42 -17.19 -25.33
N MET A 567 -24.56 -17.85 -25.04
CA MET A 567 -24.58 -19.25 -24.60
C MET A 567 -23.88 -20.22 -25.57
N GLN A 568 -23.75 -19.88 -26.86
CA GLN A 568 -23.02 -20.68 -27.85
C GLN A 568 -21.50 -20.78 -27.56
N TYR A 569 -20.96 -19.80 -26.83
CA TYR A 569 -19.55 -19.72 -26.46
C TYR A 569 -19.27 -20.28 -25.06
N ALA A 570 -20.29 -20.47 -24.23
CA ALA A 570 -20.14 -20.82 -22.81
C ALA A 570 -19.31 -22.10 -22.58
N ASP A 571 -19.53 -23.15 -23.38
CA ASP A 571 -18.78 -24.41 -23.26
C ASP A 571 -17.28 -24.22 -23.56
N GLN A 572 -16.97 -23.44 -24.59
CA GLN A 572 -15.58 -23.17 -25.00
C GLN A 572 -14.87 -22.27 -23.98
N ILE A 573 -15.56 -21.26 -23.46
CA ILE A 573 -15.04 -20.37 -22.41
C ILE A 573 -14.73 -21.15 -21.13
N MET A 574 -15.66 -22.01 -20.69
CA MET A 574 -15.42 -22.86 -19.51
C MET A 574 -14.21 -23.78 -19.72
N GLY A 575 -14.09 -24.38 -20.90
CA GLY A 575 -12.92 -25.20 -21.25
C GLY A 575 -11.60 -24.44 -21.20
N LEU A 576 -11.59 -23.14 -21.56
CA LEU A 576 -10.41 -22.29 -21.41
C LEU A 576 -10.10 -21.98 -19.95
N PHE A 577 -11.09 -21.57 -19.14
CA PHE A 577 -10.87 -21.28 -17.72
C PHE A 577 -10.38 -22.50 -16.94
N LEU A 578 -10.90 -23.70 -17.23
CA LEU A 578 -10.41 -24.93 -16.61
C LEU A 578 -8.93 -25.22 -16.94
N ARG A 579 -8.48 -24.87 -18.16
CA ARG A 579 -7.07 -24.99 -18.55
C ARG A 579 -6.19 -23.92 -17.88
N VAL A 580 -6.75 -22.77 -17.52
CA VAL A 580 -6.01 -21.70 -16.84
C VAL A 580 -5.54 -22.14 -15.45
N PHE A 581 -6.31 -22.98 -14.73
CA PHE A 581 -5.88 -23.56 -13.44
C PHE A 581 -4.68 -24.51 -13.50
N ALA A 582 -4.22 -24.88 -14.71
CA ALA A 582 -2.95 -25.60 -14.87
C ALA A 582 -1.74 -24.68 -14.67
N CYS A 583 -1.93 -23.35 -14.67
CA CYS A 583 -0.89 -22.37 -14.41
C CYS A 583 -0.54 -22.34 -12.91
N ARG A 584 0.70 -22.02 -12.56
CA ARG A 584 1.13 -21.92 -11.15
C ARG A 584 1.15 -20.45 -10.69
N SER A 585 0.02 -19.77 -10.80
CA SER A 585 -0.08 -18.36 -10.43
C SER A 585 -1.39 -18.05 -9.71
N ALA A 586 -1.26 -17.45 -8.53
CA ALA A 586 -2.34 -17.13 -7.62
C ALA A 586 -3.36 -16.16 -8.22
N THR A 587 -2.83 -15.07 -8.77
CA THR A 587 -3.59 -13.95 -9.33
C THR A 587 -4.42 -14.40 -10.52
N VAL A 588 -3.88 -15.30 -11.33
CA VAL A 588 -4.60 -15.86 -12.48
C VAL A 588 -5.73 -16.77 -12.05
N HIS A 589 -5.54 -17.54 -10.98
CA HIS A 589 -6.62 -18.36 -10.42
C HIS A 589 -7.74 -17.51 -9.85
N GLU A 590 -7.41 -16.38 -9.24
CA GLU A 590 -8.39 -15.41 -8.73
C GLU A 590 -9.28 -14.87 -9.86
N GLU A 591 -8.68 -14.31 -10.91
CA GLU A 591 -9.39 -13.77 -12.08
C GLU A 591 -10.21 -14.84 -12.81
N ALA A 592 -9.66 -16.05 -12.96
CA ALA A 592 -10.39 -17.16 -13.58
C ALA A 592 -11.59 -17.60 -12.73
N MET A 593 -11.46 -17.62 -11.40
CA MET A 593 -12.56 -17.94 -10.48
C MET A 593 -13.68 -16.89 -10.57
N LEU A 594 -13.34 -15.59 -10.56
CA LEU A 594 -14.32 -14.51 -10.72
C LEU A 594 -15.05 -14.59 -12.08
N ALA A 595 -14.30 -14.85 -13.16
CA ALA A 595 -14.89 -15.04 -14.48
C ALA A 595 -15.82 -16.25 -14.57
N ILE A 596 -15.50 -17.35 -13.89
CA ILE A 596 -16.38 -18.51 -13.77
C ILE A 596 -17.64 -18.18 -12.94
N GLY A 597 -17.51 -17.39 -11.86
CA GLY A 597 -18.66 -16.91 -11.10
C GLY A 597 -19.64 -16.11 -11.96
N ALA A 598 -19.14 -15.19 -12.78
CA ALA A 598 -19.94 -14.44 -13.75
C ALA A 598 -20.60 -15.36 -14.80
N LEU A 599 -19.89 -16.39 -15.27
CA LEU A 599 -20.42 -17.39 -16.20
C LEU A 599 -21.52 -18.22 -15.55
N ALA A 600 -21.37 -18.62 -14.29
CA ALA A 600 -22.37 -19.34 -13.53
C ALA A 600 -23.65 -18.52 -13.40
N TYR A 601 -23.55 -17.26 -12.97
CA TYR A 601 -24.70 -16.35 -12.88
C TYR A 601 -25.42 -16.21 -14.22
N THR A 602 -24.68 -16.05 -15.32
CA THR A 602 -25.24 -15.86 -16.66
C THR A 602 -25.91 -17.12 -17.21
N THR A 603 -25.29 -18.29 -17.04
CA THR A 603 -25.81 -19.57 -17.55
C THR A 603 -26.88 -20.20 -16.66
N GLY A 604 -26.95 -19.79 -15.39
CA GLY A 604 -27.94 -20.26 -14.42
C GLY A 604 -27.95 -21.78 -14.30
N PRO A 605 -29.12 -22.45 -14.41
CA PRO A 605 -29.24 -23.89 -14.15
C PRO A 605 -28.47 -24.77 -15.15
N ASP A 606 -28.06 -24.23 -16.29
CA ASP A 606 -27.26 -24.93 -17.30
C ASP A 606 -25.77 -25.03 -16.89
N PHE A 607 -25.32 -24.24 -15.92
CA PHE A 607 -23.96 -24.33 -15.37
C PHE A 607 -23.67 -25.67 -14.70
N ALA A 608 -24.72 -26.38 -14.24
CA ALA A 608 -24.60 -27.65 -13.53
C ALA A 608 -23.81 -28.73 -14.30
N LYS A 609 -23.75 -28.65 -15.64
CA LYS A 609 -22.97 -29.58 -16.46
C LYS A 609 -21.45 -29.48 -16.25
N TYR A 610 -20.95 -28.33 -15.77
CA TYR A 610 -19.51 -28.10 -15.55
C TYR A 610 -19.05 -28.47 -14.13
N MET A 611 -19.98 -28.58 -13.18
CA MET A 611 -19.68 -28.86 -11.77
C MET A 611 -18.83 -30.11 -11.52
N PRO A 612 -19.01 -31.25 -12.21
CA PRO A 612 -18.21 -32.45 -11.95
C PRO A 612 -16.69 -32.26 -12.12
N GLU A 613 -16.28 -31.44 -13.11
CA GLU A 613 -14.87 -31.13 -13.32
C GLU A 613 -14.42 -29.94 -12.47
N PHE A 614 -15.25 -28.90 -12.39
CA PHE A 614 -14.91 -27.66 -11.70
C PHE A 614 -14.80 -27.82 -10.18
N TYR A 615 -15.58 -28.73 -9.58
CA TYR A 615 -15.56 -28.99 -8.13
C TYR A 615 -14.16 -29.30 -7.58
N LYS A 616 -13.30 -29.97 -8.36
CA LYS A 616 -11.92 -30.27 -7.96
C LYS A 616 -11.09 -29.00 -7.72
N TYR A 617 -11.33 -27.97 -8.52
CA TYR A 617 -10.64 -26.68 -8.41
C TYR A 617 -11.23 -25.84 -7.27
N LEU A 618 -12.53 -25.96 -6.98
CA LEU A 618 -13.13 -25.37 -5.78
C LEU A 618 -12.51 -25.96 -4.50
N GLU A 619 -12.36 -27.28 -4.42
CA GLU A 619 -11.69 -27.93 -3.27
C GLU A 619 -10.24 -27.46 -3.12
N MET A 620 -9.51 -27.36 -4.24
CA MET A 620 -8.13 -26.86 -4.26
C MET A 620 -8.04 -25.41 -3.78
N GLY A 621 -8.95 -24.53 -4.23
CA GLY A 621 -9.00 -23.12 -3.83
C GLY A 621 -9.32 -22.94 -2.36
N LEU A 622 -10.28 -23.71 -1.82
CA LEU A 622 -10.62 -23.67 -0.39
C LEU A 622 -9.48 -24.18 0.50
N GLN A 623 -8.70 -25.17 0.04
CA GLN A 623 -7.59 -25.74 0.81
C GLN A 623 -6.29 -24.91 0.77
N ASN A 624 -6.24 -23.84 -0.03
CA ASN A 624 -5.06 -22.99 -0.14
C ASN A 624 -4.98 -21.98 1.01
N PHE A 625 -4.31 -22.37 2.10
CA PHE A 625 -4.11 -21.53 3.29
C PHE A 625 -3.01 -20.48 3.12
N GLU A 626 -2.07 -20.68 2.19
CA GLU A 626 -0.94 -19.76 1.96
C GLU A 626 -1.41 -18.50 1.22
N GLU A 627 -2.29 -18.67 0.23
CA GLU A 627 -2.83 -17.56 -0.58
C GLU A 627 -4.31 -17.33 -0.25
N TYR A 628 -4.54 -16.65 0.88
CA TYR A 628 -5.89 -16.46 1.42
C TYR A 628 -6.86 -15.72 0.49
N GLN A 629 -6.36 -14.93 -0.47
CA GLN A 629 -7.19 -14.21 -1.46
C GLN A 629 -7.95 -15.18 -2.37
N ILE A 630 -7.28 -16.24 -2.85
CA ILE A 630 -7.93 -17.28 -3.67
C ILE A 630 -8.99 -18.00 -2.86
N CYS A 631 -8.70 -18.32 -1.59
CA CYS A 631 -9.68 -18.94 -0.70
C CYS A 631 -10.92 -18.03 -0.53
N ALA A 632 -10.73 -16.73 -0.29
CA ALA A 632 -11.83 -15.77 -0.17
C ALA A 632 -12.68 -15.66 -1.45
N VAL A 633 -12.03 -15.56 -2.63
CA VAL A 633 -12.73 -15.51 -3.91
C VAL A 633 -13.45 -16.81 -4.21
N THR A 634 -12.84 -17.96 -3.92
CA THR A 634 -13.46 -19.29 -4.09
C THR A 634 -14.74 -19.40 -3.25
N VAL A 635 -14.73 -18.88 -2.02
CA VAL A 635 -15.93 -18.82 -1.16
C VAL A 635 -17.03 -17.95 -1.78
N GLY A 636 -16.67 -16.79 -2.35
CA GLY A 636 -17.62 -15.93 -3.07
C GLY A 636 -18.25 -16.63 -4.27
N VAL A 637 -17.43 -17.27 -5.10
CA VAL A 637 -17.86 -18.02 -6.29
C VAL A 637 -18.77 -19.21 -5.93
N ILE A 638 -18.54 -19.87 -4.79
CA ILE A 638 -19.47 -20.89 -4.28
C ILE A 638 -20.84 -20.27 -3.99
N GLY A 639 -20.89 -19.07 -3.42
CA GLY A 639 -22.14 -18.33 -3.22
C GLY A 639 -22.86 -18.06 -4.55
N ASP A 640 -22.15 -17.61 -5.58
CA ASP A 640 -22.71 -17.36 -6.91
C ASP A 640 -23.23 -18.65 -7.57
N ILE A 641 -22.50 -19.77 -7.43
CA ILE A 641 -22.92 -21.07 -7.95
C ILE A 641 -24.17 -21.56 -7.23
N CYS A 642 -24.21 -21.47 -5.90
CA CYS A 642 -25.40 -21.82 -5.12
C CYS A 642 -26.62 -21.07 -5.64
N ARG A 643 -26.50 -19.76 -5.90
CA ARG A 643 -27.61 -18.94 -6.46
C ARG A 643 -27.95 -19.33 -7.90
N ALA A 644 -26.95 -19.69 -8.71
CA ALA A 644 -27.14 -19.97 -10.13
C ALA A 644 -27.78 -21.33 -10.45
N ILE A 645 -27.38 -22.40 -9.74
CA ILE A 645 -27.84 -23.77 -10.05
C ILE A 645 -28.85 -24.33 -9.05
N GLU A 646 -29.17 -23.57 -7.99
CA GLU A 646 -30.18 -23.89 -6.98
C GLU A 646 -30.02 -25.34 -6.48
N ASP A 647 -31.09 -26.16 -6.52
CA ASP A 647 -31.12 -27.54 -6.03
C ASP A 647 -30.05 -28.46 -6.67
N LYS A 648 -29.52 -28.10 -7.85
CA LYS A 648 -28.50 -28.92 -8.53
C LYS A 648 -27.14 -28.86 -7.82
N VAL A 649 -26.95 -27.97 -6.85
CA VAL A 649 -25.72 -27.89 -6.03
C VAL A 649 -25.67 -28.93 -4.91
N LEU A 650 -26.83 -29.52 -4.54
CA LEU A 650 -26.96 -30.45 -3.41
C LEU A 650 -25.92 -31.59 -3.36
N PRO A 651 -25.52 -32.23 -4.48
CA PRO A 651 -24.52 -33.31 -4.45
C PRO A 651 -23.13 -32.88 -3.96
N TYR A 652 -22.83 -31.57 -4.00
CA TYR A 652 -21.52 -31.00 -3.67
C TYR A 652 -21.52 -30.28 -2.31
N CYS A 653 -22.70 -29.93 -1.78
CA CYS A 653 -22.84 -29.15 -0.54
C CYS A 653 -22.13 -29.78 0.65
N ASP A 654 -22.21 -31.09 0.86
CA ASP A 654 -21.62 -31.71 2.05
C ASP A 654 -20.09 -31.60 2.04
N GLY A 655 -19.46 -31.71 0.87
CA GLY A 655 -18.02 -31.52 0.71
C GLY A 655 -17.60 -30.06 0.92
N ILE A 656 -18.35 -29.13 0.31
CA ILE A 656 -18.16 -27.67 0.49
C ILE A 656 -18.27 -27.30 1.97
N MET A 657 -19.36 -27.67 2.63
CA MET A 657 -19.63 -27.34 4.03
C MET A 657 -18.56 -27.92 4.96
N THR A 658 -18.10 -29.14 4.69
CA THR A 658 -17.01 -29.76 5.47
C THR A 658 -15.72 -28.93 5.38
N GLN A 659 -15.37 -28.48 4.18
CA GLN A 659 -14.17 -27.68 3.97
C GLN A 659 -14.31 -26.27 4.58
N LEU A 660 -15.44 -25.61 4.40
CA LEU A 660 -15.71 -24.29 5.00
C LEU A 660 -15.63 -24.32 6.55
N LEU A 661 -16.13 -25.40 7.18
CA LEU A 661 -16.00 -25.59 8.63
C LEU A 661 -14.54 -25.84 9.06
N LYS A 662 -13.77 -26.58 8.26
CA LYS A 662 -12.33 -26.78 8.48
C LYS A 662 -11.58 -25.44 8.39
N ASP A 663 -11.92 -24.61 7.42
CA ASP A 663 -11.32 -23.29 7.22
C ASP A 663 -11.64 -22.33 8.40
N LEU A 664 -12.88 -22.34 8.89
CA LEU A 664 -13.27 -21.55 10.08
C LEU A 664 -12.54 -21.97 11.36
N SER A 665 -12.28 -23.28 11.51
CA SER A 665 -11.57 -23.85 12.66
C SER A 665 -10.05 -23.76 12.57
N SER A 666 -9.51 -23.38 11.41
CA SER A 666 -8.07 -23.19 11.22
C SER A 666 -7.58 -21.91 11.89
N ASN A 667 -6.51 -22.05 12.67
CA ASN A 667 -5.76 -20.93 13.24
C ASN A 667 -4.70 -20.39 12.26
N GLN A 668 -4.45 -21.09 11.15
CA GLN A 668 -3.49 -20.70 10.12
C GLN A 668 -4.12 -19.84 9.02
N LEU A 669 -5.44 -19.90 8.85
CA LEU A 669 -6.15 -19.13 7.82
C LEU A 669 -6.23 -17.65 8.20
N HIS A 670 -6.00 -16.79 7.22
CA HIS A 670 -6.11 -15.35 7.40
C HIS A 670 -7.54 -14.93 7.82
N ARG A 671 -7.63 -13.99 8.77
CA ARG A 671 -8.90 -13.54 9.36
C ARG A 671 -9.92 -13.01 8.35
N SER A 672 -9.46 -12.45 7.22
CA SER A 672 -10.32 -11.88 6.18
C SER A 672 -11.18 -12.89 5.42
N VAL A 673 -10.88 -14.19 5.52
CA VAL A 673 -11.65 -15.24 4.83
C VAL A 673 -12.89 -15.66 5.63
N LYS A 674 -12.89 -15.45 6.96
CA LYS A 674 -14.00 -15.88 7.81
C LYS A 674 -15.33 -15.16 7.51
N PRO A 675 -15.37 -13.83 7.28
CA PRO A 675 -16.63 -13.14 6.94
C PRO A 675 -17.28 -13.63 5.64
N PRO A 676 -16.55 -13.81 4.51
CA PRO A 676 -17.10 -14.43 3.31
C PRO A 676 -17.72 -15.82 3.56
N ILE A 677 -17.10 -16.65 4.40
CA ILE A 677 -17.63 -17.99 4.72
C ILE A 677 -19.01 -17.91 5.38
N PHE A 678 -19.19 -16.97 6.32
CA PHE A 678 -20.50 -16.77 6.95
C PHE A 678 -21.56 -16.29 5.95
N SER A 679 -21.20 -15.42 4.99
CA SER A 679 -22.11 -15.03 3.91
C SER A 679 -22.50 -16.22 3.04
N CYS A 680 -21.54 -17.07 2.68
CA CYS A 680 -21.73 -18.25 1.86
C CYS A 680 -22.66 -19.29 2.53
N PHE A 681 -22.61 -19.43 3.86
CA PHE A 681 -23.58 -20.26 4.59
C PHE A 681 -25.01 -19.75 4.44
N GLY A 682 -25.20 -18.43 4.41
CA GLY A 682 -26.49 -17.80 4.11
C GLY A 682 -27.01 -18.23 2.74
N ASP A 683 -26.20 -18.06 1.70
CA ASP A 683 -26.54 -18.43 0.32
C ASP A 683 -26.84 -19.92 0.14
N SER A 684 -26.06 -20.78 0.79
CA SER A 684 -26.23 -22.24 0.76
C SER A 684 -27.50 -22.70 1.50
N SER A 685 -27.96 -21.94 2.49
CA SER A 685 -29.13 -22.27 3.31
C SER A 685 -30.46 -21.81 2.67
N CYS A 686 -30.44 -20.81 1.79
CA CYS A 686 -31.61 -20.37 1.03
C CYS A 686 -32.15 -21.46 0.08
N ASN A 687 -31.30 -22.38 -0.38
CA ASN A 687 -31.65 -23.47 -1.31
C ASN A 687 -32.16 -24.76 -0.61
N ARG A 688 -32.36 -24.75 0.71
CA ARG A 688 -32.89 -25.91 1.48
C ARG A 688 -34.33 -25.70 1.99
N ARG A 689 -35.07 -24.71 1.47
CA ARG A 689 -36.48 -24.47 1.85
C ARG A 689 -37.47 -25.00 0.84
#